data_AF-A0A1G6JRI2-F1
#
_entry.id   AF-A0A1G6JRI2-F1
#
_cell.length_a   1.000
_cell.length_b   1.000
_cell.length_c   1.000
_cell.angle_alpha   90.00
_cell.angle_beta   90.00
_cell.angle_gamma   90.00
#
_symmetry.space_group_name_H-M   'P 1'
#
loop_
_entity.id
_entity.type
_entity.pdbx_description
1 polymer ?
#
loop_
_entity_poly.entity_id
_entity_poly.type
_entity_poly.pdbx_seq_one_letter_code
_entity_poly.pdbx_strand_id
1 'polypeptide(L)'
;MLQTEEQFTPENKKLMVLVVDDELINREILGQILSEEYHVIFAEDGKKGLAAIRDHRNDLALILLDLVMPGIHGLDLLKLIKSNKEMKHIPVIVLTSDHKSEVPSLQLGASDFIPKPYPLPEIIMARVKRTIELEEDRKLIQSTEKDSLTGLYNREYFFRYAEQFDLRNKEIPMDAILVNINHFHNINERYGKEYGNTVLRHLADLIRVLLRKSGGFACRLEADTFLIYCRHGEHYKEMMEQAASDFDDNAAESGNRFHLRMGVYPDVDKSIDIERRFDRAKMAADTGRNKYGQTISYYDNKLHNEKLYEEQLLDDFRSALEQRQFQVYYQPKFDVRKDEPVLASAEALVRWKHPRLGMIDPGLFIPLLEDNGLVQKLDHYVWQEAAAQIRRWKDTLGVTVPVSVNVSRVDMYDPELISIFKKIIEENRLTTAEYLLEITESAYTDNSIQIINIVKQLRKLGFRIEMDDFGTGYSSLNMLSMLPIDALKLDMKFIRTAFSERKDTRMIELIIDIAEYLKVPVIAEGVETEEQLTTLKALGCDIVQGYYFSRPVPAEEFETFIIQKKKQSEAATAGVTKPDWEATATEGSRSAQDTDAEGNASAEAEQKLKIVELYGIAHALSSDFERVYYVDLDTEEYSAFTAEDAYADLHLEHSGSSFFRECRKNLKKVIHPEDLEKILAVMEKKEVISLLDKMPVYSIDYRKLANGQTEYCRLKLARPGSESRGVVIGISNIHTQSLYRQSQDTKLQKVHRDSLTYARIAQALANEYFSIYYVNLDTNTFIEFSSTDKYKELQTENNGIDFFESCLHNAPLAVHEDDLDKVLYVLNKENMLKELSENGSISVTYRLVNGGKSVYANMKIILMEDPETESRHVVVGVSNIDAQIRREQKFAEAQALAKQNGAKHTGA
;
A
#
# COMPACT_ATOMS: atom_id res chain seq x y z
N MET A 1 -31.72 60.14 13.21
CA MET A 1 -32.82 60.20 12.23
C MET A 1 -32.79 58.89 11.46
N LEU A 2 -33.61 57.94 11.88
CA LEU A 2 -33.85 56.66 11.21
C LEU A 2 -34.96 56.92 10.18
N GLN A 3 -34.70 56.66 8.90
CA GLN A 3 -35.75 56.50 7.89
C GLN A 3 -35.88 55.00 7.65
N THR A 4 -36.99 54.45 8.11
CA THR A 4 -37.49 53.11 7.84
C THR A 4 -37.95 53.02 6.40
N GLU A 5 -37.32 52.15 5.61
CA GLU A 5 -37.86 51.69 4.33
C GLU A 5 -39.08 50.79 4.60
N GLU A 6 -40.21 51.16 3.98
CA GLU A 6 -41.47 50.42 4.02
C GLU A 6 -41.31 49.06 3.32
N GLN A 7 -41.68 48.01 4.05
CA GLN A 7 -41.87 46.66 3.51
C GLN A 7 -43.03 46.67 2.50
N PHE A 8 -42.74 46.38 1.24
CA PHE A 8 -43.75 45.95 0.27
C PHE A 8 -44.29 44.57 0.71
N THR A 9 -45.53 44.53 1.21
CA THR A 9 -46.29 43.28 1.34
C THR A 9 -46.91 42.91 -0.01
N PRO A 10 -46.81 41.65 -0.48
CA PRO A 10 -47.48 41.22 -1.70
C PRO A 10 -49.01 41.30 -1.50
N GLU A 11 -49.74 41.90 -2.44
CA GLU A 11 -51.20 41.84 -2.45
C GLU A 11 -51.66 40.38 -2.40
N ASN A 12 -52.50 40.06 -1.42
CA ASN A 12 -53.04 38.73 -1.18
C ASN A 12 -53.98 38.34 -2.34
N LYS A 13 -53.43 37.70 -3.39
CA LYS A 13 -54.20 37.28 -4.57
C LYS A 13 -55.20 36.20 -4.16
N LYS A 14 -56.49 36.53 -4.17
CA LYS A 14 -57.58 35.57 -3.84
C LYS A 14 -57.52 34.35 -4.76
N LEU A 15 -57.69 33.16 -4.18
CA LEU A 15 -57.77 31.90 -4.91
C LEU A 15 -58.99 31.87 -5.83
N MET A 16 -58.86 31.24 -7.00
CA MET A 16 -59.92 31.22 -8.02
C MET A 16 -60.89 30.04 -7.83
N VAL A 17 -62.19 30.32 -7.78
CA VAL A 17 -63.26 29.32 -7.70
C VAL A 17 -64.18 29.45 -8.91
N LEU A 18 -64.45 28.35 -9.60
CA LEU A 18 -65.39 28.31 -10.72
C LEU A 18 -66.75 27.80 -10.26
N VAL A 19 -67.82 28.56 -10.52
CA VAL A 19 -69.20 28.13 -10.33
C VAL A 19 -69.83 27.83 -11.69
N VAL A 20 -70.22 26.58 -11.90
CA VAL A 20 -70.89 26.08 -13.12
C VAL A 20 -72.32 25.70 -12.76
N ASP A 21 -73.27 26.56 -13.11
CA ASP A 21 -74.70 26.41 -12.81
C ASP A 21 -75.48 27.18 -13.88
N ASP A 22 -76.59 26.65 -14.40
CA ASP A 22 -77.34 27.27 -15.49
C ASP A 22 -78.27 28.39 -15.01
N GLU A 23 -78.71 28.34 -13.75
CA GLU A 23 -79.55 29.37 -13.17
C GLU A 23 -78.74 30.58 -12.68
N LEU A 24 -79.07 31.77 -13.19
CA LEU A 24 -78.42 33.03 -12.81
C LEU A 24 -78.50 33.29 -11.29
N ILE A 25 -79.64 32.97 -10.68
CA ILE A 25 -79.90 33.18 -9.25
C ILE A 25 -78.90 32.37 -8.41
N ASN A 26 -78.64 31.11 -8.77
CA ASN A 26 -77.69 30.26 -8.05
C ASN A 26 -76.26 30.82 -8.14
N ARG A 27 -75.87 31.28 -9.34
CA ARG A 27 -74.56 31.91 -9.55
C ARG A 27 -74.41 33.20 -8.74
N GLU A 28 -75.45 34.03 -8.66
CA GLU A 28 -75.43 35.26 -7.85
C GLU A 28 -75.35 34.95 -6.36
N ILE A 29 -76.12 33.98 -5.85
CA ILE A 29 -76.09 33.57 -4.44
C ILE A 29 -74.70 33.05 -4.07
N LEU A 30 -74.17 32.08 -4.80
CA LEU A 30 -72.84 31.51 -4.54
C LEU A 30 -71.74 32.56 -4.74
N GLY A 31 -71.90 33.44 -5.72
CA GLY A 31 -71.02 34.58 -5.95
C GLY A 31 -70.95 35.51 -4.75
N GLN A 32 -72.11 35.91 -4.20
CA GLN A 32 -72.17 36.76 -3.01
C GLN A 32 -71.50 36.09 -1.81
N ILE A 33 -71.78 34.80 -1.58
CA ILE A 33 -71.21 34.05 -0.46
C ILE A 33 -69.69 33.94 -0.58
N LEU A 34 -69.15 33.65 -1.77
CA LEU A 34 -67.74 33.31 -1.96
C LEU A 34 -66.83 34.50 -2.27
N SER A 35 -67.37 35.59 -2.83
CA SER A 35 -66.57 36.74 -3.30
C SER A 35 -65.80 37.48 -2.20
N GLU A 36 -66.16 37.29 -0.93
CA GLU A 36 -65.44 37.86 0.21
C GLU A 36 -64.03 37.25 0.35
N GLU A 37 -63.87 35.94 0.16
CA GLU A 37 -62.59 35.23 0.31
C GLU A 37 -61.96 34.79 -1.02
N TYR A 38 -62.77 34.58 -2.06
CA TYR A 38 -62.33 33.97 -3.32
C TYR A 38 -62.56 34.87 -4.54
N HIS A 39 -61.76 34.66 -5.58
CA HIS A 39 -62.03 35.21 -6.91
C HIS A 39 -62.96 34.25 -7.67
N VAL A 40 -64.23 34.60 -7.77
CA VAL A 40 -65.25 33.72 -8.36
C VAL A 40 -65.41 34.00 -9.84
N ILE A 41 -65.27 32.95 -10.66
CA ILE A 41 -65.63 32.98 -12.08
C ILE A 41 -66.84 32.08 -12.33
N PHE A 42 -67.58 32.35 -13.39
CA PHE A 42 -68.89 31.74 -13.64
C PHE A 42 -68.96 31.09 -15.02
N ALA A 43 -69.69 29.98 -15.11
CA ALA A 43 -70.11 29.38 -16.36
C ALA A 43 -71.59 28.98 -16.29
N GLU A 44 -72.33 29.27 -17.36
CA GLU A 44 -73.79 29.05 -17.44
C GLU A 44 -74.18 27.68 -18.03
N ASP A 45 -73.21 26.90 -18.49
CA ASP A 45 -73.45 25.54 -18.99
C ASP A 45 -72.16 24.70 -18.92
N GLY A 46 -72.29 23.38 -19.10
CA GLY A 46 -71.15 22.47 -19.03
C GLY A 46 -70.10 22.65 -20.14
N LYS A 47 -70.44 23.23 -21.30
CA LYS A 47 -69.46 23.51 -22.37
C LYS A 47 -68.58 24.71 -22.01
N LYS A 48 -69.18 25.79 -21.54
CA LYS A 48 -68.48 26.98 -21.04
C LYS A 48 -67.69 26.64 -19.78
N GLY A 49 -68.24 25.79 -18.91
CA GLY A 49 -67.54 25.26 -17.74
C GLY A 49 -66.27 24.51 -18.14
N LEU A 50 -66.35 23.59 -19.10
CA LEU A 50 -65.17 22.87 -19.60
C LEU A 50 -64.12 23.80 -20.24
N ALA A 51 -64.55 24.83 -20.98
CA ALA A 51 -63.65 25.82 -21.56
C ALA A 51 -62.91 26.60 -20.46
N ALA A 52 -63.65 27.13 -19.47
CA ALA A 52 -63.07 27.86 -18.34
C ALA A 52 -62.09 26.99 -17.53
N ILE A 53 -62.40 25.71 -17.32
CA ILE A 53 -61.49 24.76 -16.66
C ILE A 53 -60.19 24.60 -17.44
N ARG A 54 -60.24 24.51 -18.77
CA ARG A 54 -59.04 24.37 -19.60
C ARG A 54 -58.17 25.61 -19.58
N ASP A 55 -58.81 26.78 -19.68
CA ASP A 55 -58.13 28.08 -19.73
C ASP A 55 -57.47 28.43 -18.39
N HIS A 56 -58.10 28.04 -17.27
CA HIS A 56 -57.64 28.36 -15.91
C HIS A 56 -57.18 27.15 -15.09
N ARG A 57 -56.85 26.01 -15.73
CA ARG A 57 -56.53 24.74 -15.03
C ARG A 57 -55.44 24.82 -13.97
N ASN A 58 -54.50 25.75 -14.11
CA ASN A 58 -53.39 25.94 -13.16
C ASN A 58 -53.73 26.91 -12.03
N ASP A 59 -54.76 27.75 -12.20
CA ASP A 59 -55.14 28.81 -11.25
C ASP A 59 -56.39 28.44 -10.43
N LEU A 60 -57.17 27.44 -10.87
CA LEU A 60 -58.38 27.00 -10.20
C LEU A 60 -58.09 26.22 -8.91
N ALA A 61 -58.59 26.76 -7.79
CA ALA A 61 -58.55 26.12 -6.50
C ALA A 61 -59.71 25.14 -6.27
N LEU A 62 -60.90 25.41 -6.85
CA LEU A 62 -62.10 24.59 -6.67
C LEU A 62 -63.10 24.81 -7.81
N ILE A 63 -63.91 23.79 -8.11
CA ILE A 63 -65.08 23.89 -8.98
C ILE A 63 -66.35 23.55 -8.18
N LEU A 64 -67.35 24.43 -8.20
CA LEU A 64 -68.72 24.14 -7.82
C LEU A 64 -69.52 23.78 -9.08
N LEU A 65 -70.07 22.57 -9.14
CA LEU A 65 -70.65 22.02 -10.36
C LEU A 65 -72.08 21.54 -10.13
N ASP A 66 -73.04 22.18 -10.81
CA ASP A 66 -74.42 21.68 -10.86
C ASP A 66 -74.53 20.38 -11.67
N LEU A 67 -75.37 19.46 -11.23
CA LEU A 67 -75.62 18.20 -11.94
C LEU A 67 -76.61 18.36 -13.07
N VAL A 68 -77.60 19.24 -12.91
CA VAL A 68 -78.71 19.41 -13.84
C VAL A 68 -78.52 20.68 -14.63
N MET A 69 -77.93 20.58 -15.82
CA MET A 69 -77.73 21.71 -16.73
C MET A 69 -78.03 21.31 -18.17
N PRO A 70 -78.44 22.26 -19.05
CA PRO A 70 -78.62 22.00 -20.48
C PRO A 70 -77.29 21.69 -21.18
N GLY A 71 -77.34 20.76 -22.14
CA GLY A 71 -76.19 20.36 -22.94
C GLY A 71 -75.39 19.23 -22.29
N ILE A 72 -74.19 19.54 -21.76
CA ILE A 72 -73.38 18.54 -21.04
C ILE A 72 -73.89 18.48 -19.61
N HIS A 73 -74.42 17.31 -19.21
CA HIS A 73 -74.85 17.07 -17.83
C HIS A 73 -73.67 17.12 -16.87
N GLY A 74 -73.88 17.59 -15.64
CA GLY A 74 -72.80 17.79 -14.67
C GLY A 74 -72.04 16.51 -14.31
N LEU A 75 -72.73 15.36 -14.27
CA LEU A 75 -72.09 14.05 -14.07
C LEU A 75 -71.11 13.69 -15.20
N ASP A 76 -71.44 14.00 -16.46
CA ASP A 76 -70.57 13.77 -17.60
C ASP A 76 -69.36 14.70 -17.56
N LEU A 77 -69.57 15.96 -17.18
CA LEU A 77 -68.48 16.92 -16.99
C LEU A 77 -67.55 16.51 -15.85
N LEU A 78 -68.08 16.06 -14.71
CA LEU A 78 -67.30 15.53 -13.60
C LEU A 78 -66.43 14.35 -14.06
N LYS A 79 -67.00 13.41 -14.82
CA LYS A 79 -66.27 12.26 -15.37
C LYS A 79 -65.16 12.70 -16.32
N LEU A 80 -65.39 13.71 -17.16
CA LEU A 80 -64.37 14.29 -18.04
C LEU A 80 -63.23 14.94 -17.23
N ILE A 81 -63.53 15.69 -16.18
CA ILE A 81 -62.52 16.31 -15.31
C ILE A 81 -61.67 15.22 -14.64
N LYS A 82 -62.32 14.22 -14.02
CA LYS A 82 -61.63 13.19 -13.22
C LYS A 82 -60.89 12.14 -14.05
N SER A 83 -61.27 11.93 -15.31
CA SER A 83 -60.54 11.05 -16.25
C SER A 83 -59.34 11.72 -16.93
N ASN A 84 -59.24 13.06 -16.90
CA ASN A 84 -58.16 13.79 -17.54
C ASN A 84 -56.97 14.01 -16.59
N LYS A 85 -55.77 13.59 -16.99
CA LYS A 85 -54.55 13.70 -16.16
C LYS A 85 -54.22 15.12 -15.72
N GLU A 86 -54.53 16.12 -16.53
CA GLU A 86 -54.21 17.52 -16.25
C GLU A 86 -55.27 18.21 -15.39
N MET A 87 -56.47 17.65 -15.24
CA MET A 87 -57.60 18.30 -14.56
C MET A 87 -58.09 17.52 -13.33
N LYS A 88 -57.76 16.23 -13.23
CA LYS A 88 -58.24 15.35 -12.14
C LYS A 88 -57.89 15.82 -10.73
N HIS A 89 -56.84 16.65 -10.62
CA HIS A 89 -56.33 17.19 -9.37
C HIS A 89 -57.14 18.40 -8.86
N ILE A 90 -58.00 19.00 -9.70
CA ILE A 90 -58.85 20.11 -9.28
C ILE A 90 -60.01 19.52 -8.47
N PRO A 91 -60.23 19.96 -7.21
CA PRO A 91 -61.32 19.45 -6.40
C PRO A 91 -62.67 19.97 -6.93
N VAL A 92 -63.69 19.13 -6.87
CA VAL A 92 -65.03 19.44 -7.40
C VAL A 92 -66.05 19.18 -6.31
N ILE A 93 -66.82 20.20 -5.94
CA ILE A 93 -68.00 20.05 -5.08
C ILE A 93 -69.23 20.09 -5.97
N VAL A 94 -70.08 19.09 -5.81
CA VAL A 94 -71.27 18.94 -6.64
C VAL A 94 -72.47 19.64 -6.00
N LEU A 95 -73.19 20.44 -6.77
CA LEU A 95 -74.44 21.08 -6.38
C LEU A 95 -75.59 20.20 -6.88
N THR A 96 -76.49 19.77 -6.00
CA THR A 96 -77.59 18.87 -6.41
C THR A 96 -78.87 19.11 -5.64
N SER A 97 -80.01 19.09 -6.32
CA SER A 97 -81.34 19.01 -5.69
C SER A 97 -81.83 17.57 -5.55
N ASP A 98 -81.10 16.59 -6.09
CA ASP A 98 -81.44 15.17 -6.07
C ASP A 98 -80.50 14.37 -5.16
N HIS A 99 -81.06 13.86 -4.06
CA HIS A 99 -80.34 13.02 -3.09
C HIS A 99 -79.85 11.69 -3.71
N LYS A 100 -80.47 11.19 -4.79
CA LYS A 100 -80.03 9.94 -5.43
C LYS A 100 -78.72 10.12 -6.19
N SER A 101 -78.37 11.35 -6.55
CA SER A 101 -77.17 11.68 -7.33
C SER A 101 -75.96 12.01 -6.46
N GLU A 102 -76.12 12.13 -5.13
CA GLU A 102 -75.03 12.39 -4.17
C GLU A 102 -73.99 11.26 -4.17
N VAL A 103 -74.40 10.03 -3.92
CA VAL A 103 -73.50 8.86 -3.85
C VAL A 103 -72.78 8.60 -5.19
N PRO A 104 -73.47 8.59 -6.36
CA PRO A 104 -72.80 8.45 -7.65
C PRO A 104 -71.74 9.53 -7.91
N SER A 105 -71.98 10.78 -7.49
CA SER A 105 -71.03 11.87 -7.70
C SER A 105 -69.74 11.69 -6.90
N LEU A 106 -69.83 11.25 -5.65
CA LEU A 106 -68.67 10.93 -4.81
C LEU A 106 -67.89 9.72 -5.37
N GLN A 107 -68.60 8.68 -5.83
CA GLN A 107 -67.96 7.51 -6.46
C GLN A 107 -67.20 7.86 -7.75
N LEU A 108 -67.66 8.88 -8.49
CA LEU A 108 -67.00 9.40 -9.69
C LEU A 108 -65.84 10.35 -9.36
N GLY A 109 -65.59 10.65 -8.09
CA GLY A 109 -64.45 11.43 -7.62
C GLY A 109 -64.74 12.89 -7.29
N ALA A 110 -66.00 13.28 -7.08
CA ALA A 110 -66.31 14.54 -6.42
C ALA A 110 -65.72 14.58 -5.01
N SER A 111 -65.23 15.74 -4.59
CA SER A 111 -64.62 15.95 -3.28
C SER A 111 -65.67 16.07 -2.17
N ASP A 112 -66.82 16.66 -2.49
CA ASP A 112 -67.96 16.83 -1.58
C ASP A 112 -69.22 17.18 -2.41
N PHE A 113 -70.36 17.38 -1.74
CA PHE A 113 -71.57 17.91 -2.35
C PHE A 113 -72.28 18.96 -1.46
N ILE A 114 -73.10 19.81 -2.08
CA ILE A 114 -73.95 20.81 -1.42
C ILE A 114 -75.39 20.62 -1.93
N PRO A 115 -76.37 20.33 -1.05
CA PRO A 115 -77.76 20.16 -1.47
C PRO A 115 -78.43 21.50 -1.80
N LYS A 116 -79.38 21.49 -2.75
CA LYS A 116 -80.32 22.59 -3.04
C LYS A 116 -81.68 22.28 -2.38
N PRO A 117 -82.35 23.24 -1.68
CA PRO A 117 -81.94 24.64 -1.48
C PRO A 117 -80.69 24.75 -0.61
N TYR A 118 -79.87 25.77 -0.92
CA TYR A 118 -78.56 25.92 -0.30
C TYR A 118 -78.64 26.05 1.24
N PRO A 119 -77.73 25.41 1.99
CA PRO A 119 -77.65 25.58 3.42
C PRO A 119 -77.18 26.99 3.78
N LEU A 120 -77.10 27.30 5.08
CA LEU A 120 -76.60 28.59 5.57
C LEU A 120 -75.24 28.95 4.92
N PRO A 121 -74.99 30.23 4.57
CA PRO A 121 -73.75 30.67 3.92
C PRO A 121 -72.46 30.18 4.59
N GLU A 122 -72.46 30.13 5.92
CA GLU A 122 -71.33 29.67 6.72
C GLU A 122 -71.00 28.18 6.46
N ILE A 123 -72.01 27.36 6.18
CA ILE A 123 -71.83 25.94 5.85
C ILE A 123 -71.21 25.78 4.46
N ILE A 124 -71.65 26.58 3.49
CA ILE A 124 -71.10 26.57 2.12
C ILE A 124 -69.64 27.00 2.17
N MET A 125 -69.35 28.11 2.85
CA MET A 125 -67.99 28.61 3.01
C MET A 125 -67.10 27.59 3.73
N ALA A 126 -67.57 26.97 4.82
CA ALA A 126 -66.81 25.95 5.54
C ALA A 126 -66.46 24.73 4.66
N ARG A 127 -67.39 24.27 3.81
CA ARG A 127 -67.14 23.14 2.89
C ARG A 127 -66.17 23.50 1.77
N VAL A 128 -66.30 24.68 1.19
CA VAL A 128 -65.36 25.21 0.18
C VAL A 128 -63.97 25.33 0.77
N LYS A 129 -63.85 26.01 1.91
CA LYS A 129 -62.59 26.22 2.62
C LYS A 129 -61.92 24.90 3.00
N ARG A 130 -62.66 24.00 3.66
CA ARG A 130 -62.13 22.69 4.08
C ARG A 130 -61.64 21.86 2.89
N THR A 131 -62.34 21.91 1.77
CA THR A 131 -61.98 21.16 0.56
C THR A 131 -60.71 21.71 -0.07
N ILE A 132 -60.56 23.04 -0.12
CA ILE A 132 -59.33 23.71 -0.59
C ILE A 132 -58.16 23.39 0.34
N GLU A 133 -58.34 23.55 1.66
CA GLU A 133 -57.31 23.23 2.67
C GLU A 133 -56.84 21.77 2.56
N LEU A 134 -57.76 20.81 2.43
CA LEU A 134 -57.41 19.39 2.28
C LEU A 134 -56.60 19.11 1.00
N GLU A 135 -56.90 19.81 -0.09
CA GLU A 135 -56.16 19.66 -1.34
C GLU A 135 -54.81 20.38 -1.29
N GLU A 136 -54.71 21.53 -0.61
CA GLU A 136 -53.44 22.22 -0.34
C GLU A 136 -52.54 21.39 0.58
N ASP A 137 -53.07 20.83 1.68
CA ASP A 137 -52.37 19.90 2.57
C ASP A 137 -51.87 18.68 1.80
N ARG A 138 -52.71 18.12 0.93
CA ARG A 138 -52.34 16.97 0.08
C ARG A 138 -51.23 17.33 -0.91
N LYS A 139 -51.30 18.51 -1.53
CA LYS A 139 -50.25 19.03 -2.42
C LYS A 139 -48.96 19.33 -1.66
N LEU A 140 -49.06 19.88 -0.45
CA LEU A 140 -47.92 20.12 0.44
C LEU A 140 -47.22 18.80 0.76
N ILE A 141 -47.97 17.79 1.20
CA ILE A 141 -47.46 16.44 1.44
C ILE A 141 -46.76 15.90 0.18
N GLN A 142 -47.40 15.93 -0.99
CA GLN A 142 -46.82 15.43 -2.24
C GLN A 142 -45.59 16.20 -2.73
N SER A 143 -45.53 17.51 -2.51
CA SER A 143 -44.36 18.35 -2.83
C SER A 143 -43.17 18.11 -1.88
N THR A 144 -43.43 17.48 -0.73
CA THR A 144 -42.45 17.10 0.29
C THR A 144 -42.15 15.60 0.31
N GLU A 145 -42.44 14.83 -0.74
CA GLU A 145 -42.06 13.39 -0.78
C GLU A 145 -40.74 13.15 -1.51
N LYS A 146 -40.31 14.10 -2.36
CA LYS A 146 -39.20 13.91 -3.29
C LYS A 146 -38.15 15.01 -3.20
N ASP A 147 -36.89 14.63 -3.37
CA ASP A 147 -35.78 15.57 -3.55
C ASP A 147 -35.92 16.28 -4.91
N SER A 148 -35.90 17.61 -4.90
CA SER A 148 -36.16 18.44 -6.08
C SER A 148 -35.11 18.30 -7.17
N LEU A 149 -33.87 17.94 -6.80
CA LEU A 149 -32.78 17.79 -7.75
C LEU A 149 -32.82 16.43 -8.45
N THR A 150 -32.93 15.37 -7.66
CA THR A 150 -32.76 14.00 -8.14
C THR A 150 -34.07 13.33 -8.47
N GLY A 151 -35.20 13.75 -7.88
CA GLY A 151 -36.52 13.13 -8.02
C GLY A 151 -36.66 11.77 -7.32
N LEU A 152 -35.68 11.38 -6.51
CA LEU A 152 -35.81 10.28 -5.53
C LEU A 152 -36.63 10.75 -4.33
N TYR A 153 -36.93 9.87 -3.39
CA TYR A 153 -37.57 10.32 -2.14
C TYR A 153 -36.65 11.26 -1.37
N ASN A 154 -37.22 12.13 -0.55
CA ASN A 154 -36.44 12.83 0.47
C ASN A 154 -36.29 11.97 1.74
N ARG A 155 -35.48 12.45 2.68
CA ARG A 155 -35.15 11.74 3.92
C ARG A 155 -36.41 11.36 4.71
N GLU A 156 -37.29 12.32 4.99
CA GLU A 156 -38.45 12.13 5.86
C GLU A 156 -39.43 11.11 5.30
N TYR A 157 -39.75 11.20 4.01
CA TYR A 157 -40.67 10.26 3.38
C TYR A 157 -40.07 8.86 3.28
N PHE A 158 -38.79 8.75 2.96
CA PHE A 158 -38.09 7.48 2.81
C PHE A 158 -38.16 6.61 4.07
N PHE A 159 -37.80 7.17 5.23
CA PHE A 159 -37.80 6.40 6.49
C PHE A 159 -39.22 6.00 6.91
N ARG A 160 -40.19 6.92 6.83
CA ARG A 160 -41.61 6.60 7.10
C ARG A 160 -42.16 5.53 6.17
N TYR A 161 -41.81 5.58 4.88
CA TYR A 161 -42.25 4.58 3.92
C TYR A 161 -41.61 3.22 4.18
N ALA A 162 -40.34 3.20 4.57
CA ALA A 162 -39.63 1.97 4.91
C ALA A 162 -40.21 1.25 6.13
N GLU A 163 -40.53 1.99 7.20
CA GLU A 163 -41.22 1.42 8.36
C GLU A 163 -42.56 0.78 7.97
N GLN A 164 -43.37 1.48 7.18
CA GLN A 164 -44.65 0.97 6.71
C GLN A 164 -44.49 -0.23 5.77
N PHE A 165 -43.45 -0.22 4.93
CA PHE A 165 -43.13 -1.31 4.03
C PHE A 165 -42.81 -2.58 4.82
N ASP A 166 -41.99 -2.50 5.86
CA ASP A 166 -41.64 -3.64 6.72
C ASP A 166 -42.83 -4.20 7.49
N LEU A 167 -43.70 -3.34 8.00
CA LEU A 167 -44.93 -3.77 8.68
C LEU A 167 -45.81 -4.64 7.77
N ARG A 168 -45.82 -4.37 6.46
CA ARG A 168 -46.59 -5.11 5.46
C ARG A 168 -45.83 -6.32 4.88
N ASN A 169 -44.50 -6.32 4.97
CA ASN A 169 -43.62 -7.27 4.29
C ASN A 169 -42.56 -7.87 5.24
N LYS A 170 -43.00 -8.39 6.40
CA LYS A 170 -42.09 -8.89 7.46
C LYS A 170 -41.12 -9.96 6.94
N GLU A 171 -41.64 -10.93 6.19
CA GLU A 171 -40.90 -12.11 5.71
C GLU A 171 -39.99 -11.85 4.49
N ILE A 172 -39.99 -10.65 3.90
CA ILE A 172 -39.17 -10.38 2.71
C ILE A 172 -37.77 -9.93 3.16
N PRO A 173 -36.69 -10.66 2.87
CA PRO A 173 -35.33 -10.21 3.16
C PRO A 173 -35.00 -8.91 2.42
N MET A 174 -34.40 -7.95 3.13
CA MET A 174 -34.09 -6.62 2.60
C MET A 174 -32.66 -6.23 2.93
N ASP A 175 -32.05 -5.42 2.07
CA ASP A 175 -30.72 -4.84 2.25
C ASP A 175 -30.85 -3.32 2.45
N ALA A 176 -30.06 -2.79 3.39
CA ALA A 176 -29.88 -1.35 3.55
C ALA A 176 -28.53 -0.97 2.94
N ILE A 177 -28.54 -0.04 1.99
CA ILE A 177 -27.36 0.33 1.20
C ILE A 177 -27.16 1.84 1.27
N LEU A 178 -25.91 2.25 1.48
CA LEU A 178 -25.48 3.63 1.34
C LEU A 178 -24.52 3.74 0.16
N VAL A 179 -24.75 4.72 -0.71
CA VAL A 179 -23.87 5.05 -1.84
C VAL A 179 -23.43 6.51 -1.73
N ASN A 180 -22.15 6.78 -1.90
CA ASN A 180 -21.61 8.14 -1.98
C ASN A 180 -20.49 8.29 -3.02
N ILE A 181 -20.11 9.54 -3.29
CA ILE A 181 -19.10 9.89 -4.29
C ILE A 181 -17.83 10.34 -3.57
N ASN A 182 -16.72 9.63 -3.75
CA ASN A 182 -15.46 10.01 -3.10
C ASN A 182 -15.03 11.44 -3.50
N HIS A 183 -14.73 12.26 -2.50
CA HIS A 183 -14.26 13.64 -2.68
C HIS A 183 -15.19 14.53 -3.54
N PHE A 184 -16.51 14.40 -3.39
CA PHE A 184 -17.49 15.19 -4.17
C PHE A 184 -17.30 16.71 -4.08
N HIS A 185 -16.79 17.21 -2.95
CA HIS A 185 -16.44 18.62 -2.81
C HIS A 185 -15.46 19.10 -3.89
N ASN A 186 -14.45 18.29 -4.23
CA ASN A 186 -13.46 18.62 -5.26
C ASN A 186 -14.11 18.74 -6.65
N ILE A 187 -15.19 17.99 -6.91
CA ILE A 187 -15.95 18.09 -8.16
C ILE A 187 -16.66 19.44 -8.22
N ASN A 188 -17.31 19.86 -7.13
CA ASN A 188 -17.97 21.16 -7.06
C ASN A 188 -17.00 22.33 -7.16
N GLU A 189 -15.82 22.24 -6.54
CA GLU A 189 -14.81 23.29 -6.61
C GLU A 189 -14.21 23.41 -8.01
N ARG A 190 -13.94 22.28 -8.67
CA ARG A 190 -13.25 22.25 -9.96
C ARG A 190 -14.16 22.54 -11.15
N TYR A 191 -15.43 22.10 -11.11
CA TYR A 191 -16.35 22.16 -12.26
C TYR A 191 -17.63 22.95 -11.98
N GLY A 192 -17.79 23.48 -10.77
CA GLY A 192 -18.95 24.24 -10.35
C GLY A 192 -20.13 23.37 -9.93
N LYS A 193 -21.05 23.99 -9.19
CA LYS A 193 -22.22 23.32 -8.59
C LYS A 193 -23.18 22.72 -9.61
N GLU A 194 -23.35 23.34 -10.79
CA GLU A 194 -24.26 22.81 -11.82
C GLU A 194 -23.77 21.51 -12.45
N TYR A 195 -22.45 21.35 -12.59
CA TYR A 195 -21.87 20.09 -13.03
C TYR A 195 -22.04 19.02 -11.94
N GLY A 196 -21.76 19.35 -10.67
CA GLY A 196 -22.05 18.47 -9.54
C GLY A 196 -23.53 18.05 -9.49
N ASN A 197 -24.46 18.97 -9.73
CA ASN A 197 -25.89 18.67 -9.82
C ASN A 197 -26.21 17.66 -10.94
N THR A 198 -25.52 17.75 -12.07
CA THR A 198 -25.68 16.82 -13.19
C THR A 198 -25.20 15.41 -12.83
N VAL A 199 -24.05 15.31 -12.16
CA VAL A 199 -23.51 14.04 -11.63
C VAL A 199 -24.50 13.39 -10.66
N LEU A 200 -25.10 14.18 -9.76
CA LEU A 200 -26.09 13.69 -8.80
C LEU A 200 -27.38 13.18 -9.47
N ARG A 201 -27.86 13.85 -10.51
CA ARG A 201 -29.02 13.38 -11.30
C ARG A 201 -28.71 12.06 -11.99
N HIS A 202 -27.53 11.91 -12.57
CA HIS A 202 -27.12 10.68 -13.23
C HIS A 202 -27.02 9.50 -12.24
N LEU A 203 -26.41 9.71 -11.08
CA LEU A 203 -26.36 8.69 -10.01
C LEU A 203 -27.78 8.27 -9.58
N ALA A 204 -28.71 9.23 -9.47
CA ALA A 204 -30.09 8.93 -9.17
C ALA A 204 -30.79 8.08 -10.25
N ASP A 205 -30.50 8.31 -11.53
CA ASP A 205 -31.02 7.50 -12.63
C ASP A 205 -30.48 6.07 -12.60
N LEU A 206 -29.19 5.90 -12.31
CA LEU A 206 -28.58 4.57 -12.12
C LEU A 206 -29.25 3.81 -10.96
N ILE A 207 -29.49 4.49 -9.84
CA ILE A 207 -30.22 3.92 -8.70
C ILE A 207 -31.62 3.47 -9.12
N ARG A 208 -32.35 4.25 -9.94
CA ARG A 208 -33.67 3.84 -10.45
C ARG A 208 -33.61 2.59 -11.30
N VAL A 209 -32.59 2.46 -12.15
CA VAL A 209 -32.39 1.26 -12.98
C VAL A 209 -32.16 0.04 -12.10
N LEU A 210 -31.34 0.15 -11.05
CA LEU A 210 -31.17 -0.93 -10.07
C LEU A 210 -32.50 -1.30 -9.40
N LEU A 211 -33.23 -0.31 -8.90
CA LEU A 211 -34.48 -0.54 -8.17
C LEU A 211 -35.56 -1.21 -9.02
N ARG A 212 -35.53 -1.04 -10.36
CA ARG A 212 -36.43 -1.78 -11.27
C ARG A 212 -36.12 -3.28 -11.31
N LYS A 213 -34.85 -3.66 -11.12
CA LYS A 213 -34.40 -5.07 -11.11
C LYS A 213 -34.54 -5.71 -9.72
N SER A 214 -34.03 -5.06 -8.67
CA SER A 214 -34.01 -5.60 -7.30
C SER A 214 -35.34 -5.42 -6.57
N GLY A 215 -36.12 -4.41 -6.93
CA GLY A 215 -37.32 -3.99 -6.20
C GLY A 215 -36.96 -3.28 -4.90
N GLY A 216 -37.59 -2.13 -4.64
CA GLY A 216 -37.31 -1.30 -3.48
C GLY A 216 -37.54 0.18 -3.75
N PHE A 217 -36.91 1.02 -2.96
CA PHE A 217 -36.96 2.47 -3.09
C PHE A 217 -35.67 3.11 -2.56
N ALA A 218 -35.43 4.37 -2.91
CA ALA A 218 -34.22 5.11 -2.55
C ALA A 218 -34.52 6.57 -2.25
N CYS A 219 -33.63 7.20 -1.49
CA CYS A 219 -33.62 8.63 -1.23
C CYS A 219 -32.23 9.23 -1.42
N ARG A 220 -32.21 10.55 -1.57
CA ARG A 220 -31.01 11.34 -1.38
C ARG A 220 -31.03 11.88 0.06
N LEU A 221 -30.00 11.54 0.83
CA LEU A 221 -29.89 11.92 2.23
C LEU A 221 -29.44 13.38 2.37
N GLU A 222 -28.24 13.66 1.86
CA GLU A 222 -27.59 14.96 1.88
C GLU A 222 -26.46 14.95 0.84
N ALA A 223 -26.11 16.12 0.29
CA ALA A 223 -25.00 16.30 -0.65
C ALA A 223 -24.91 15.19 -1.73
N ASP A 224 -23.92 14.30 -1.62
CA ASP A 224 -23.62 13.16 -2.50
C ASP A 224 -23.99 11.79 -1.93
N THR A 225 -24.70 11.75 -0.80
CA THR A 225 -25.07 10.52 -0.10
C THR A 225 -26.49 10.08 -0.45
N PHE A 226 -26.62 8.82 -0.87
CA PHE A 226 -27.87 8.17 -1.27
C PHE A 226 -28.11 6.93 -0.42
N LEU A 227 -29.37 6.72 -0.02
CA LEU A 227 -29.80 5.52 0.70
C LEU A 227 -30.71 4.69 -0.22
N ILE A 228 -30.50 3.37 -0.24
CA ILE A 228 -31.30 2.43 -1.01
C ILE A 228 -31.79 1.33 -0.07
N TYR A 229 -33.10 1.07 -0.08
CA TYR A 229 -33.71 -0.06 0.60
C TYR A 229 -34.35 -0.98 -0.44
N CYS A 230 -33.74 -2.15 -0.66
CA CYS A 230 -34.18 -3.08 -1.69
C CYS A 230 -34.19 -4.52 -1.17
N ARG A 231 -34.79 -5.43 -1.95
CA ARG A 231 -34.78 -6.85 -1.61
C ARG A 231 -33.34 -7.38 -1.60
N HIS A 232 -33.07 -8.30 -0.69
CA HIS A 232 -31.76 -8.94 -0.57
C HIS A 232 -31.34 -9.62 -1.88
N GLY A 233 -30.08 -9.43 -2.29
CA GLY A 233 -29.51 -10.06 -3.49
C GLY A 233 -28.05 -9.71 -3.75
N GLU A 234 -27.43 -10.31 -4.79
CA GLU A 234 -25.98 -10.22 -5.05
C GLU A 234 -25.59 -9.29 -6.23
N HIS A 235 -26.51 -8.49 -6.74
CA HIS A 235 -26.35 -7.75 -8.01
C HIS A 235 -25.67 -6.37 -7.85
N TYR A 236 -25.07 -6.07 -6.69
CA TYR A 236 -24.48 -4.76 -6.39
C TYR A 236 -23.20 -4.48 -7.17
N LYS A 237 -22.43 -5.53 -7.46
CA LYS A 237 -21.18 -5.42 -8.22
C LYS A 237 -21.44 -4.94 -9.65
N GLU A 238 -22.40 -5.55 -10.34
CA GLU A 238 -22.80 -5.17 -11.70
C GLU A 238 -23.30 -3.73 -11.76
N MET A 239 -24.01 -3.27 -10.73
CA MET A 239 -24.45 -1.86 -10.64
C MET A 239 -23.26 -0.91 -10.56
N MET A 240 -22.27 -1.22 -9.72
CA MET A 240 -21.09 -0.36 -9.55
C MET A 240 -20.21 -0.37 -10.79
N GLU A 241 -20.11 -1.49 -11.49
CA GLU A 241 -19.40 -1.60 -12.77
C GLU A 241 -20.14 -0.85 -13.89
N GLN A 242 -21.47 -0.96 -13.98
CA GLN A 242 -22.29 -0.18 -14.92
C GLN A 242 -22.23 1.31 -14.64
N ALA A 243 -22.36 1.70 -13.37
CA ALA A 243 -22.21 3.09 -12.97
C ALA A 243 -20.83 3.61 -13.33
N ALA A 244 -19.75 2.88 -12.99
CA ALA A 244 -18.39 3.26 -13.36
C ALA A 244 -18.22 3.38 -14.89
N SER A 245 -18.82 2.49 -15.69
CA SER A 245 -18.78 2.53 -17.15
C SER A 245 -19.58 3.72 -17.73
N ASP A 246 -20.81 3.95 -17.27
CA ASP A 246 -21.68 5.03 -17.75
C ASP A 246 -21.12 6.41 -17.36
N PHE A 247 -20.43 6.48 -16.22
CA PHE A 247 -19.66 7.65 -15.80
C PHE A 247 -18.37 7.81 -16.62
N ASP A 248 -17.67 6.74 -16.99
CA ASP A 248 -16.48 6.78 -17.86
C ASP A 248 -16.84 7.19 -19.30
N ASP A 249 -17.99 6.77 -19.83
CA ASP A 249 -18.46 7.11 -21.19
C ASP A 249 -18.94 8.57 -21.30
N ASN A 250 -19.65 9.09 -20.30
CA ASN A 250 -19.97 10.53 -20.23
C ASN A 250 -18.76 11.39 -19.84
N ALA A 251 -17.74 10.78 -19.22
CA ALA A 251 -16.46 11.42 -18.94
C ALA A 251 -15.50 11.41 -20.12
N ALA A 252 -15.75 10.67 -21.21
CA ALA A 252 -14.91 10.73 -22.40
C ALA A 252 -14.87 12.15 -23.02
N GLU A 253 -15.91 12.97 -22.79
CA GLU A 253 -15.93 14.40 -23.16
C GLU A 253 -15.31 15.34 -22.09
N SER A 254 -15.10 14.88 -20.84
CA SER A 254 -14.71 15.74 -19.69
C SER A 254 -13.53 15.25 -18.82
N GLY A 255 -12.97 14.06 -19.08
CA GLY A 255 -11.74 13.50 -18.48
C GLY A 255 -11.82 12.96 -17.05
N ASN A 256 -13.01 12.70 -16.49
CA ASN A 256 -13.17 12.37 -15.05
C ASN A 256 -13.63 10.95 -14.74
N ARG A 257 -12.81 10.17 -14.02
CA ARG A 257 -13.26 8.92 -13.38
C ARG A 257 -13.84 9.18 -12.00
N PHE A 258 -15.15 9.00 -11.85
CA PHE A 258 -15.83 9.12 -10.56
C PHE A 258 -15.67 7.82 -9.75
N HIS A 259 -15.20 7.93 -8.52
CA HIS A 259 -15.07 6.78 -7.63
C HIS A 259 -16.29 6.72 -6.72
N LEU A 260 -17.23 5.86 -7.06
CA LEU A 260 -18.36 5.54 -6.21
C LEU A 260 -17.92 4.59 -5.10
N ARG A 261 -18.58 4.73 -3.96
CA ARG A 261 -18.40 3.84 -2.83
C ARG A 261 -19.77 3.41 -2.31
N MET A 262 -19.86 2.13 -1.98
CA MET A 262 -21.08 1.51 -1.50
C MET A 262 -20.81 0.75 -0.20
N GLY A 263 -21.62 1.02 0.81
CA GLY A 263 -21.72 0.21 2.02
C GLY A 263 -23.05 -0.53 2.04
N VAL A 264 -23.01 -1.84 2.30
CA VAL A 264 -24.19 -2.71 2.27
C VAL A 264 -24.36 -3.36 3.64
N TYR A 265 -25.51 -3.22 4.27
CA TYR A 265 -25.94 -4.10 5.35
C TYR A 265 -26.91 -5.15 4.76
N PRO A 266 -26.41 -6.37 4.47
CA PRO A 266 -27.22 -7.41 3.85
C PRO A 266 -28.16 -8.06 4.87
N ASP A 267 -29.31 -8.52 4.38
CA ASP A 267 -30.35 -9.24 5.12
C ASP A 267 -30.60 -8.62 6.50
N VAL A 268 -31.07 -7.37 6.47
CA VAL A 268 -31.14 -6.53 7.66
C VAL A 268 -32.00 -7.15 8.74
N ASP A 269 -31.53 -7.06 9.98
CA ASP A 269 -32.35 -7.37 11.15
C ASP A 269 -33.49 -6.36 11.25
N LYS A 270 -34.73 -6.83 11.03
CA LYS A 270 -35.91 -5.96 11.08
C LYS A 270 -36.36 -5.59 12.50
N SER A 271 -35.77 -6.18 13.54
CA SER A 271 -36.05 -5.82 14.93
C SER A 271 -35.42 -4.48 15.33
N ILE A 272 -34.37 -4.06 14.63
CA ILE A 272 -33.77 -2.75 14.83
C ILE A 272 -34.44 -1.68 13.98
N ASP A 273 -34.41 -0.45 14.50
CA ASP A 273 -34.92 0.75 13.83
C ASP A 273 -34.31 0.93 12.42
N ILE A 274 -35.10 1.49 11.50
CA ILE A 274 -34.70 1.64 10.10
C ILE A 274 -33.45 2.52 9.95
N GLU A 275 -33.32 3.60 10.73
CA GLU A 275 -32.17 4.51 10.65
C GLU A 275 -30.89 3.78 11.05
N ARG A 276 -30.96 2.99 12.14
CA ARG A 276 -29.84 2.17 12.61
C ARG A 276 -29.33 1.16 11.59
N ARG A 277 -30.18 0.69 10.67
CA ARG A 277 -29.75 -0.20 9.59
C ARG A 277 -28.91 0.54 8.55
N PHE A 278 -29.25 1.80 8.27
CA PHE A 278 -28.46 2.65 7.40
C PHE A 278 -27.18 3.17 8.08
N ASP A 279 -27.16 3.31 9.40
CA ASP A 279 -25.91 3.53 10.15
C ASP A 279 -24.94 2.35 9.96
N ARG A 280 -25.44 1.12 9.98
CA ARG A 280 -24.63 -0.09 9.68
C ARG A 280 -24.09 -0.08 8.25
N ALA A 281 -24.94 0.27 7.28
CA ALA A 281 -24.51 0.43 5.88
C ALA A 281 -23.44 1.53 5.73
N LYS A 282 -23.60 2.66 6.45
CA LYS A 282 -22.61 3.74 6.49
C LYS A 282 -21.28 3.27 7.09
N MET A 283 -21.31 2.54 8.20
CA MET A 283 -20.10 1.99 8.81
C MET A 283 -19.32 1.11 7.84
N ALA A 284 -20.01 0.27 7.06
CA ALA A 284 -19.37 -0.54 6.02
C ALA A 284 -18.73 0.32 4.94
N ALA A 285 -19.42 1.35 4.44
CA ALA A 285 -18.85 2.28 3.46
C ALA A 285 -17.58 2.97 3.99
N ASP A 286 -17.60 3.43 5.24
CA ASP A 286 -16.46 4.12 5.83
C ASP A 286 -15.25 3.19 6.07
N THR A 287 -15.46 1.92 6.41
CA THR A 287 -14.34 0.96 6.53
C THR A 287 -13.66 0.67 5.18
N GLY A 288 -14.38 0.82 4.07
CA GLY A 288 -13.80 0.78 2.72
C GLY A 288 -12.93 1.99 2.36
N ARG A 289 -12.83 3.03 3.21
CA ARG A 289 -12.12 4.30 2.89
C ARG A 289 -10.63 4.12 2.60
N ASN A 290 -9.98 3.20 3.30
CA ASN A 290 -8.52 3.07 3.30
C ASN A 290 -8.02 1.87 2.48
N LYS A 291 -8.92 1.14 1.79
CA LYS A 291 -8.55 -0.02 0.96
C LYS A 291 -8.62 0.37 -0.52
N TYR A 292 -7.46 0.65 -1.12
CA TYR A 292 -7.35 0.98 -2.54
C TYR A 292 -8.04 -0.08 -3.42
N GLY A 293 -8.99 0.35 -4.25
CA GLY A 293 -9.69 -0.51 -5.21
C GLY A 293 -10.96 -1.21 -4.70
N GLN A 294 -11.34 -1.07 -3.42
CA GLN A 294 -12.57 -1.65 -2.89
C GLN A 294 -13.74 -0.67 -2.99
N THR A 295 -14.62 -0.86 -3.98
CA THR A 295 -15.80 -0.01 -4.23
C THR A 295 -17.05 -0.42 -3.44
N ILE A 296 -17.12 -1.66 -2.97
CA ILE A 296 -18.24 -2.19 -2.18
C ILE A 296 -17.69 -2.80 -0.89
N SER A 297 -18.31 -2.46 0.24
CA SER A 297 -18.01 -3.02 1.55
C SER A 297 -19.29 -3.50 2.23
N TYR A 298 -19.23 -4.69 2.83
CA TYR A 298 -20.37 -5.30 3.51
C TYR A 298 -20.22 -5.14 5.01
N TYR A 299 -21.32 -4.81 5.68
CA TYR A 299 -21.41 -4.82 7.12
C TYR A 299 -21.50 -6.27 7.59
N ASP A 300 -20.57 -6.67 8.46
CA ASP A 300 -20.72 -7.85 9.30
C ASP A 300 -20.82 -7.40 10.78
N ASN A 301 -21.38 -8.25 11.63
CA ASN A 301 -21.46 -7.95 13.07
C ASN A 301 -20.07 -7.85 13.73
N LYS A 302 -19.02 -8.36 13.08
CA LYS A 302 -17.65 -8.35 13.59
C LYS A 302 -17.07 -6.93 13.53
N LEU A 303 -17.21 -6.26 12.39
CA LEU A 303 -16.74 -4.89 12.11
C LEU A 303 -17.43 -3.84 12.99
N HIS A 304 -18.71 -4.05 13.33
CA HIS A 304 -19.40 -3.17 14.28
C HIS A 304 -18.90 -3.33 15.70
N ASN A 305 -18.71 -4.57 16.15
CA ASN A 305 -18.17 -4.84 17.47
C ASN A 305 -16.73 -4.35 17.58
N GLU A 306 -15.92 -4.44 16.51
CA GLU A 306 -14.57 -3.87 16.44
C GLU A 306 -14.60 -2.34 16.61
N LYS A 307 -15.48 -1.61 15.90
CA LYS A 307 -15.61 -0.15 16.07
C LYS A 307 -16.10 0.26 17.45
N LEU A 308 -17.14 -0.41 17.98
CA LEU A 308 -17.61 -0.12 19.35
C LEU A 308 -16.51 -0.40 20.39
N TYR A 309 -15.70 -1.43 20.14
CA TYR A 309 -14.55 -1.75 20.97
C TYR A 309 -13.49 -0.63 20.91
N GLU A 310 -13.13 -0.16 19.72
CA GLU A 310 -12.20 0.97 19.53
C GLU A 310 -12.71 2.26 20.20
N GLU A 311 -13.99 2.62 20.01
CA GLU A 311 -14.61 3.77 20.67
C GLU A 311 -14.54 3.65 22.20
N GLN A 312 -14.83 2.47 22.74
CA GLN A 312 -14.70 2.20 24.16
C GLN A 312 -13.25 2.39 24.65
N LEU A 313 -12.24 1.95 23.88
CA LEU A 313 -10.84 2.16 24.23
C LEU A 313 -10.49 3.66 24.26
N LEU A 314 -10.94 4.44 23.27
CA LEU A 314 -10.70 5.88 23.23
C LEU A 314 -11.33 6.61 24.44
N ASP A 315 -12.55 6.22 24.82
CA ASP A 315 -13.24 6.76 26.00
C ASP A 315 -12.52 6.39 27.31
N ASP A 316 -12.08 5.13 27.43
CA ASP A 316 -11.41 4.63 28.63
C ASP A 316 -9.95 5.20 28.76
N PHE A 317 -9.31 5.64 27.66
CA PHE A 317 -7.90 6.06 27.59
C PHE A 317 -7.45 7.06 28.66
N ARG A 318 -8.20 8.17 28.84
CA ARG A 318 -7.81 9.21 29.81
C ARG A 318 -7.81 8.66 31.23
N SER A 319 -8.86 7.93 31.59
CA SER A 319 -8.98 7.30 32.90
C SER A 319 -7.92 6.22 33.10
N ALA A 320 -7.55 5.50 32.04
CA ALA A 320 -6.54 4.46 32.04
C ALA A 320 -5.14 5.01 32.34
N LEU A 321 -4.78 6.19 31.80
CA LEU A 321 -3.55 6.90 32.15
C LEU A 321 -3.54 7.32 33.63
N GLU A 322 -4.60 7.97 34.10
CA GLU A 322 -4.71 8.45 35.49
C GLU A 322 -4.66 7.31 36.52
N GLN A 323 -5.29 6.18 36.20
CA GLN A 323 -5.35 5.00 37.05
C GLN A 323 -4.14 4.06 36.88
N ARG A 324 -3.11 4.46 36.11
CA ARG A 324 -1.90 3.67 35.84
C ARG A 324 -2.19 2.26 35.31
N GLN A 325 -3.19 2.15 34.43
CA GLN A 325 -3.54 0.89 33.75
C GLN A 325 -2.51 0.54 32.65
N PHE A 326 -1.77 1.53 32.16
CA PHE A 326 -0.62 1.32 31.28
C PHE A 326 0.61 0.93 32.11
N GLN A 327 1.19 -0.21 31.79
CA GLN A 327 2.36 -0.78 32.43
C GLN A 327 3.50 -0.88 31.42
N VAL A 328 4.73 -0.58 31.85
CA VAL A 328 5.92 -0.73 31.00
C VAL A 328 6.55 -2.08 31.29
N TYR A 329 6.62 -2.91 30.25
CA TYR A 329 7.35 -4.19 30.24
C TYR A 329 8.72 -3.95 29.59
N TYR A 330 9.67 -4.83 29.88
CA TYR A 330 11.05 -4.71 29.44
C TYR A 330 11.49 -5.98 28.72
N GLN A 331 12.01 -5.83 27.50
CA GLN A 331 12.59 -6.94 26.76
C GLN A 331 14.11 -6.82 26.72
N PRO A 332 14.88 -7.85 27.14
CA PRO A 332 16.34 -7.78 27.15
C PRO A 332 16.93 -7.87 25.74
N LYS A 333 17.97 -7.08 25.50
CA LYS A 333 18.84 -7.12 24.32
C LYS A 333 20.19 -7.71 24.72
N PHE A 334 20.65 -8.76 24.04
CA PHE A 334 21.89 -9.46 24.36
C PHE A 334 22.96 -9.21 23.30
N ASP A 335 24.18 -8.84 23.73
CA ASP A 335 25.37 -8.85 22.89
C ASP A 335 25.84 -10.29 22.71
N VAL A 336 25.86 -10.76 21.47
CA VAL A 336 26.10 -12.17 21.10
C VAL A 336 27.48 -12.39 20.48
N ARG A 337 28.33 -11.35 20.42
CA ARG A 337 29.67 -11.44 19.83
C ARG A 337 30.61 -12.34 20.64
N LYS A 338 30.35 -12.47 21.94
CA LYS A 338 31.06 -13.39 22.83
C LYS A 338 30.40 -14.77 22.82
N ASP A 339 31.13 -15.80 23.25
CA ASP A 339 30.57 -17.16 23.35
C ASP A 339 29.40 -17.22 24.33
N GLU A 340 29.53 -16.53 25.48
CA GLU A 340 28.42 -16.33 26.41
C GLU A 340 27.74 -14.98 26.13
N PRO A 341 26.44 -14.96 25.76
CA PRO A 341 25.70 -13.73 25.53
C PRO A 341 25.62 -12.87 26.79
N VAL A 342 25.86 -11.56 26.64
CA VAL A 342 25.84 -10.61 27.76
C VAL A 342 24.72 -9.60 27.57
N LEU A 343 23.93 -9.36 28.61
CA LEU A 343 22.86 -8.34 28.57
C LEU A 343 23.46 -6.96 28.24
N ALA A 344 23.07 -6.40 27.09
CA ALA A 344 23.54 -5.11 26.59
C ALA A 344 22.64 -3.97 27.07
N SER A 345 21.37 -4.02 26.73
CA SER A 345 20.32 -3.01 27.01
C SER A 345 18.95 -3.69 27.14
N ALA A 346 17.89 -2.90 27.28
CA ALA A 346 16.51 -3.37 27.24
C ALA A 346 15.64 -2.44 26.41
N GLU A 347 14.53 -2.93 25.87
CA GLU A 347 13.49 -2.10 25.27
C GLU A 347 12.29 -1.97 26.21
N ALA A 348 11.79 -0.75 26.38
CA ALA A 348 10.57 -0.44 27.12
C ALA A 348 9.35 -0.54 26.21
N LEU A 349 8.46 -1.48 26.53
CA LEU A 349 7.30 -1.84 25.75
C LEU A 349 6.03 -1.65 26.56
N VAL A 350 5.14 -0.78 26.10
CA VAL A 350 3.89 -0.47 26.79
C VAL A 350 2.89 -1.63 26.70
N ARG A 351 2.18 -1.88 27.79
CA ARG A 351 1.11 -2.87 27.90
C ARG A 351 -0.09 -2.25 28.58
N TRP A 352 -1.29 -2.44 28.03
CA TRP A 352 -2.50 -1.89 28.62
C TRP A 352 -3.28 -2.98 29.36
N LYS A 353 -3.23 -2.92 30.69
CA LYS A 353 -3.94 -3.83 31.58
C LYS A 353 -5.30 -3.23 31.97
N HIS A 354 -6.29 -3.43 31.12
CA HIS A 354 -7.63 -2.90 31.32
C HIS A 354 -8.43 -3.75 32.33
N PRO A 355 -9.13 -3.14 33.31
CA PRO A 355 -9.77 -3.87 34.41
C PRO A 355 -10.90 -4.80 33.95
N ARG A 356 -11.59 -4.47 32.86
CA ARG A 356 -12.70 -5.28 32.32
C ARG A 356 -12.32 -6.15 31.12
N LEU A 357 -11.36 -5.70 30.32
CA LEU A 357 -11.02 -6.30 29.02
C LEU A 357 -9.75 -7.16 29.09
N GLY A 358 -9.04 -7.14 30.23
CA GLY A 358 -7.78 -7.86 30.39
C GLY A 358 -6.62 -7.12 29.73
N MET A 359 -5.64 -7.87 29.21
CA MET A 359 -4.49 -7.31 28.52
C MET A 359 -4.85 -6.99 27.07
N ILE A 360 -4.77 -5.71 26.70
CA ILE A 360 -5.05 -5.25 25.34
C ILE A 360 -3.75 -5.24 24.54
N ASP A 361 -3.82 -5.73 23.30
CA ASP A 361 -2.67 -5.83 22.41
C ASP A 361 -2.18 -4.45 21.93
N PRO A 362 -0.87 -4.14 22.02
CA PRO A 362 -0.30 -2.88 21.54
C PRO A 362 -0.55 -2.61 20.05
N GLY A 363 -0.56 -3.65 19.20
CA GLY A 363 -0.85 -3.52 17.78
C GLY A 363 -2.29 -3.10 17.48
N LEU A 364 -3.18 -3.13 18.48
CA LEU A 364 -4.52 -2.58 18.37
C LEU A 364 -4.59 -1.13 18.85
N PHE A 365 -4.14 -0.84 20.08
CA PHE A 365 -4.38 0.47 20.68
C PHE A 365 -3.36 1.53 20.26
N ILE A 366 -2.12 1.19 19.89
CA ILE A 366 -1.13 2.20 19.47
C ILE A 366 -1.58 2.86 18.15
N PRO A 367 -1.91 2.12 17.07
CA PRO A 367 -2.41 2.74 15.83
C PRO A 367 -3.69 3.55 16.06
N LEU A 368 -4.59 3.04 16.91
CA LEU A 368 -5.83 3.73 17.27
C LEU A 368 -5.55 5.10 17.94
N LEU A 369 -4.56 5.16 18.83
CA LEU A 369 -4.18 6.42 19.49
C LEU A 369 -3.40 7.36 18.55
N GLU A 370 -2.62 6.82 17.61
CA GLU A 370 -1.95 7.61 16.56
C GLU A 370 -2.98 8.30 15.66
N ASP A 371 -3.95 7.53 15.13
CA ASP A 371 -5.01 8.04 14.26
C ASP A 371 -5.88 9.12 14.93
N ASN A 372 -5.98 9.07 16.26
CA ASN A 372 -6.75 10.03 17.06
C ASN A 372 -5.89 11.13 17.72
N GLY A 373 -4.59 11.19 17.42
CA GLY A 373 -3.68 12.22 17.96
C GLY A 373 -3.47 12.16 19.47
N LEU A 374 -3.66 10.99 20.08
CA LEU A 374 -3.51 10.73 21.51
C LEU A 374 -2.18 10.06 21.87
N VAL A 375 -1.44 9.55 20.88
CA VAL A 375 -0.19 8.80 21.07
C VAL A 375 0.86 9.58 21.90
N GLN A 376 1.03 10.88 21.67
CA GLN A 376 2.00 11.71 22.40
C GLN A 376 1.79 11.68 23.92
N LYS A 377 0.52 11.60 24.39
CA LYS A 377 0.22 11.52 25.82
C LYS A 377 0.64 10.19 26.42
N LEU A 378 0.49 9.11 25.64
CA LEU A 378 0.94 7.79 26.03
C LEU A 378 2.48 7.75 26.05
N ASP A 379 3.12 8.28 25.02
CA ASP A 379 4.58 8.31 24.91
C ASP A 379 5.21 9.08 26.07
N HIS A 380 4.69 10.26 26.40
CA HIS A 380 5.15 11.02 27.58
C HIS A 380 5.02 10.23 28.89
N TYR A 381 3.92 9.48 29.06
CA TYR A 381 3.73 8.63 30.23
C TYR A 381 4.75 7.48 30.26
N VAL A 382 4.93 6.78 29.14
CA VAL A 382 5.88 5.67 29.01
C VAL A 382 7.31 6.15 29.24
N TRP A 383 7.68 7.31 28.68
CA TRP A 383 9.00 7.89 28.85
C TRP A 383 9.33 8.18 30.32
N GLN A 384 8.38 8.78 31.05
CA GLN A 384 8.52 9.06 32.47
C GLN A 384 8.62 7.79 33.31
N GLU A 385 7.75 6.80 33.08
CA GLU A 385 7.76 5.53 33.83
C GLU A 385 9.04 4.72 33.56
N ALA A 386 9.53 4.68 32.30
CA ALA A 386 10.80 4.05 31.97
C ALA A 386 11.98 4.74 32.67
N ALA A 387 12.03 6.08 32.66
CA ALA A 387 13.09 6.84 33.34
C ALA A 387 13.09 6.61 34.86
N ALA A 388 11.91 6.63 35.48
CA ALA A 388 11.73 6.35 36.89
C ALA A 388 12.16 4.91 37.25
N GLN A 389 11.88 3.94 36.37
CA GLN A 389 12.27 2.55 36.59
C GLN A 389 13.79 2.34 36.47
N ILE A 390 14.45 2.99 35.50
CA ILE A 390 15.92 2.95 35.38
C ILE A 390 16.57 3.52 36.65
N ARG A 391 16.05 4.66 37.15
CA ARG A 391 16.51 5.24 38.42
C ARG A 391 16.34 4.26 39.58
N ARG A 392 15.18 3.60 39.66
CA ARG A 392 14.89 2.61 40.70
C ARG A 392 15.88 1.44 40.67
N TRP A 393 16.14 0.85 39.49
CA TRP A 393 17.14 -0.22 39.36
C TRP A 393 18.54 0.24 39.76
N LYS A 394 18.92 1.47 39.41
CA LYS A 394 20.20 2.06 39.80
C LYS A 394 20.33 2.19 41.32
N ASP A 395 19.24 2.59 42.00
CA ASP A 395 19.19 2.71 43.46
C ASP A 395 19.20 1.35 44.18
N THR A 396 18.47 0.37 43.68
CA THR A 396 18.26 -0.91 44.38
C THR A 396 19.32 -1.96 44.06
N LEU A 397 19.77 -2.06 42.81
CA LEU A 397 20.67 -3.12 42.33
C LEU A 397 22.13 -2.65 42.21
N GLY A 398 22.35 -1.33 42.16
CA GLY A 398 23.68 -0.71 42.04
C GLY A 398 24.33 -0.90 40.66
N VAL A 399 23.56 -1.31 39.66
CA VAL A 399 23.98 -1.47 38.26
C VAL A 399 22.94 -0.78 37.39
N THR A 400 23.39 -0.04 36.37
CA THR A 400 22.49 0.49 35.34
C THR A 400 22.53 -0.38 34.08
N VAL A 401 21.35 -0.68 33.54
CA VAL A 401 21.18 -1.22 32.18
C VAL A 401 20.52 -0.12 31.34
N PRO A 402 21.10 0.27 30.19
CA PRO A 402 20.46 1.22 29.30
C PRO A 402 19.11 0.69 28.80
N VAL A 403 18.11 1.58 28.72
CA VAL A 403 16.77 1.22 28.22
C VAL A 403 16.42 2.12 27.05
N SER A 404 15.95 1.52 25.96
CA SER A 404 15.39 2.24 24.82
C SER A 404 13.89 2.46 24.99
N VAL A 405 13.44 3.64 24.54
CA VAL A 405 12.01 3.98 24.44
C VAL A 405 11.68 4.38 23.01
N ASN A 406 10.51 3.97 22.55
CA ASN A 406 9.98 4.34 21.25
C ASN A 406 9.59 5.83 21.22
N VAL A 407 9.91 6.49 20.11
CA VAL A 407 9.54 7.88 19.82
C VAL A 407 8.71 7.90 18.54
N SER A 408 7.42 8.26 18.67
CA SER A 408 6.52 8.24 17.52
C SER A 408 6.90 9.29 16.49
N ARG A 409 6.47 9.08 15.24
CA ARG A 409 6.66 10.07 14.17
C ARG A 409 6.02 11.41 14.53
N VAL A 410 4.90 11.41 15.26
CA VAL A 410 4.18 12.63 15.66
C VAL A 410 4.99 13.43 16.68
N ASP A 411 5.66 12.76 17.63
CA ASP A 411 6.53 13.41 18.62
C ASP A 411 7.74 14.10 17.99
N MET A 412 8.27 13.52 16.91
CA MET A 412 9.39 14.12 16.17
C MET A 412 9.05 15.48 15.54
N TYR A 413 7.77 15.84 15.45
CA TYR A 413 7.34 17.17 15.03
C TYR A 413 7.05 18.12 16.19
N ASP A 414 7.09 17.66 17.45
CA ASP A 414 6.89 18.51 18.63
C ASP A 414 8.11 19.44 18.82
N PRO A 415 7.92 20.77 18.74
CA PRO A 415 9.00 21.73 19.01
C PRO A 415 9.61 21.60 20.41
N GLU A 416 8.86 21.08 21.38
CA GLU A 416 9.27 20.96 22.78
C GLU A 416 9.95 19.61 23.11
N LEU A 417 10.05 18.67 22.16
CA LEU A 417 10.57 17.31 22.37
C LEU A 417 11.92 17.29 23.11
N ILE A 418 12.86 18.14 22.68
CA ILE A 418 14.20 18.23 23.27
C ILE A 418 14.12 18.71 24.73
N SER A 419 13.22 19.64 25.03
CA SER A 419 13.04 20.15 26.39
C SER A 419 12.45 19.07 27.31
N ILE A 420 11.52 18.27 26.79
CA ILE A 420 10.88 17.17 27.50
C ILE A 420 11.93 16.12 27.90
N PHE A 421 12.75 15.65 26.97
CA PHE A 421 13.79 14.67 27.29
C PHE A 421 14.84 15.22 28.28
N LYS A 422 15.25 16.48 28.16
CA LYS A 422 16.15 17.10 29.15
C LYS A 422 15.56 17.05 30.55
N LYS A 423 14.28 17.45 30.68
CA LYS A 423 13.56 17.43 31.94
C LYS A 423 13.46 16.02 32.52
N ILE A 424 13.11 15.02 31.71
CA ILE A 424 13.01 13.61 32.13
C ILE A 424 14.34 13.10 32.70
N ILE A 425 15.46 13.38 32.01
CA ILE A 425 16.79 12.96 32.45
C ILE A 425 17.21 13.67 33.74
N GLU A 426 16.97 14.98 33.84
CA GLU A 426 17.30 15.79 35.02
C GLU A 426 16.50 15.35 36.26
N GLU A 427 15.18 15.20 36.13
CA GLU A 427 14.28 14.82 37.23
C GLU A 427 14.60 13.42 37.77
N ASN A 428 14.98 12.49 36.89
CA ASN A 428 15.31 11.11 37.26
C ASN A 428 16.81 10.89 37.56
N ARG A 429 17.64 11.94 37.51
CA ARG A 429 19.10 11.87 37.76
C ARG A 429 19.76 10.76 36.92
N LEU A 430 19.39 10.70 35.65
CA LEU A 430 19.95 9.78 34.66
C LEU A 430 21.02 10.50 33.84
N THR A 431 21.78 9.72 33.09
CA THR A 431 22.62 10.20 32.00
C THR A 431 21.98 9.81 30.66
N THR A 432 22.28 10.56 29.60
CA THR A 432 21.75 10.28 28.25
C THR A 432 22.20 8.94 27.68
N ALA A 433 23.27 8.33 28.22
CA ALA A 433 23.72 6.99 27.84
C ALA A 433 22.90 5.86 28.49
N GLU A 434 22.16 6.17 29.56
CA GLU A 434 21.28 5.22 30.25
C GLU A 434 19.86 5.18 29.63
N TYR A 435 19.55 6.12 28.75
CA TYR A 435 18.22 6.33 28.17
C TYR A 435 18.34 6.47 26.66
N LEU A 436 18.04 5.40 25.92
CA LEU A 436 18.20 5.30 24.47
C LEU A 436 16.87 5.66 23.79
N LEU A 437 16.93 6.17 22.56
CA LEU A 437 15.73 6.56 21.80
C LEU A 437 15.63 5.71 20.54
N GLU A 438 14.46 5.11 20.33
CA GLU A 438 14.12 4.35 19.13
C GLU A 438 13.24 5.18 18.20
N ILE A 439 13.63 5.25 16.92
CA ILE A 439 12.92 6.02 15.90
C ILE A 439 12.75 5.13 14.66
N THR A 440 11.52 4.93 14.23
CA THR A 440 11.20 4.07 13.09
C THR A 440 11.74 4.62 11.77
N GLU A 441 12.08 3.72 10.83
CA GLU A 441 12.57 4.06 9.49
C GLU A 441 11.62 5.03 8.76
N SER A 442 10.31 4.76 8.85
CA SER A 442 9.26 5.56 8.19
C SER A 442 9.18 7.01 8.69
N ALA A 443 9.75 7.33 9.85
CA ALA A 443 9.87 8.71 10.28
C ALA A 443 10.77 9.51 9.32
N TYR A 444 11.75 8.88 8.68
CA TYR A 444 12.73 9.57 7.86
C TYR A 444 12.31 9.78 6.40
N THR A 445 11.23 9.16 5.91
CA THR A 445 10.87 9.13 4.48
C THR A 445 10.22 10.42 3.96
N ASP A 446 9.42 11.13 4.77
CA ASP A 446 8.83 12.43 4.39
C ASP A 446 9.39 13.56 5.26
N ASN A 447 9.89 14.65 4.65
CA ASN A 447 10.54 15.79 5.33
C ASN A 447 11.79 15.42 6.16
N SER A 448 12.62 14.52 5.62
CA SER A 448 13.86 14.01 6.23
C SER A 448 14.77 15.09 6.86
N ILE A 449 14.86 16.29 6.28
CA ILE A 449 15.76 17.35 6.77
C ILE A 449 15.40 17.81 8.19
N GLN A 450 14.12 18.01 8.50
CA GLN A 450 13.70 18.48 9.83
C GLN A 450 13.98 17.42 10.90
N ILE A 451 13.62 16.17 10.61
CA ILE A 451 13.81 15.05 11.54
C ILE A 451 15.30 14.79 11.76
N ILE A 452 16.11 14.76 10.69
CA ILE A 452 17.58 14.66 10.80
C ILE A 452 18.16 15.76 11.69
N ASN A 453 17.67 17.00 11.60
CA ASN A 453 18.14 18.10 12.44
C ASN A 453 17.78 17.90 13.92
N ILE A 454 16.60 17.37 14.23
CA ILE A 454 16.20 17.06 15.61
C ILE A 454 17.05 15.92 16.16
N VAL A 455 17.24 14.85 15.40
CA VAL A 455 18.08 13.71 15.81
C VAL A 455 19.54 14.14 16.03
N LYS A 456 20.10 15.00 15.16
CA LYS A 456 21.43 15.61 15.37
C LYS A 456 21.51 16.39 16.69
N GLN A 457 20.46 17.12 17.06
CA GLN A 457 20.41 17.85 18.32
C GLN A 457 20.35 16.91 19.52
N LEU A 458 19.53 15.85 19.46
CA LEU A 458 19.45 14.83 20.51
C LEU A 458 20.81 14.14 20.71
N ARG A 459 21.50 13.76 19.62
CA ARG A 459 22.86 13.20 19.69
C ARG A 459 23.88 14.18 20.23
N LYS A 460 23.77 15.47 19.89
CA LYS A 460 24.64 16.52 20.47
C LYS A 460 24.46 16.65 21.99
N LEU A 461 23.28 16.33 22.52
CA LEU A 461 23.04 16.24 23.97
C LEU A 461 23.59 14.94 24.58
N GLY A 462 23.94 13.96 23.75
CA GLY A 462 24.53 12.69 24.16
C GLY A 462 23.54 11.52 24.18
N PHE A 463 22.32 11.68 23.65
CA PHE A 463 21.40 10.55 23.46
C PHE A 463 21.95 9.61 22.37
N ARG A 464 21.75 8.32 22.58
CA ARG A 464 21.98 7.31 21.54
C ARG A 464 20.68 7.02 20.82
N ILE A 465 20.76 6.95 19.50
CA ILE A 465 19.61 6.79 18.62
C ILE A 465 19.67 5.43 17.93
N GLU A 466 18.65 4.62 18.15
CA GLU A 466 18.47 3.33 17.48
C GLU A 466 17.42 3.51 16.38
N MET A 467 17.76 3.13 15.14
CA MET A 467 16.80 3.14 14.04
C MET A 467 16.00 1.85 14.07
N ASP A 468 14.68 1.98 14.15
CA ASP A 468 13.77 0.84 14.25
C ASP A 468 13.11 0.49 12.91
N ASP A 469 12.57 -0.74 12.82
CA ASP A 469 11.84 -1.26 11.64
C ASP A 469 12.62 -1.23 10.31
N PHE A 470 13.96 -1.28 10.35
CA PHE A 470 14.77 -1.10 9.15
C PHE A 470 14.55 -2.24 8.13
N GLY A 471 14.29 -1.85 6.89
CA GLY A 471 14.05 -2.72 5.74
C GLY A 471 12.58 -2.79 5.33
N THR A 472 11.66 -2.33 6.18
CA THR A 472 10.22 -2.36 5.86
C THR A 472 9.76 -1.17 5.00
N GLY A 473 10.58 -0.13 4.90
CA GLY A 473 10.29 1.11 4.16
C GLY A 473 11.21 1.38 2.95
N TYR A 474 10.93 2.47 2.24
CA TYR A 474 11.71 2.93 1.08
C TYR A 474 12.78 3.95 1.52
N SER A 475 13.81 3.52 2.25
CA SER A 475 14.96 4.40 2.53
C SER A 475 15.81 4.64 1.28
N SER A 476 15.97 5.91 0.90
CA SER A 476 16.93 6.27 -0.14
C SER A 476 18.37 6.08 0.38
N LEU A 477 19.24 5.42 -0.38
CA LEU A 477 20.66 5.22 -0.03
C LEU A 477 21.42 6.51 0.31
N ASN A 478 21.05 7.63 -0.32
CA ASN A 478 21.63 8.94 -0.02
C ASN A 478 21.23 9.46 1.37
N MET A 479 20.09 9.03 1.89
CA MET A 479 19.67 9.36 3.26
C MET A 479 20.51 8.57 4.27
N LEU A 480 20.74 7.26 4.03
CA LEU A 480 21.47 6.38 4.93
C LEU A 480 22.86 6.92 5.32
N SER A 481 23.61 7.45 4.37
CA SER A 481 24.94 8.04 4.63
C SER A 481 24.90 9.30 5.51
N MET A 482 23.74 9.98 5.60
CA MET A 482 23.54 11.20 6.38
C MET A 482 22.80 10.95 7.71
N LEU A 483 22.33 9.73 7.96
CA LEU A 483 21.51 9.41 9.12
C LEU A 483 22.34 9.45 10.40
N PRO A 484 22.01 10.35 11.35
CA PRO A 484 22.73 10.47 12.60
C PRO A 484 22.24 9.39 13.57
N ILE A 485 22.59 8.13 13.35
CA ILE A 485 22.17 6.98 14.17
C ILE A 485 23.36 6.32 14.89
N ASP A 486 23.08 5.55 15.94
CA ASP A 486 24.06 4.84 16.78
C ASP A 486 23.85 3.32 16.78
N ALA A 487 22.71 2.82 16.30
CA ALA A 487 22.44 1.40 16.04
C ALA A 487 21.34 1.24 14.98
N LEU A 488 21.32 0.10 14.29
CA LEU A 488 20.29 -0.26 13.31
C LEU A 488 19.58 -1.54 13.77
N LYS A 489 18.25 -1.49 13.91
CA LYS A 489 17.41 -2.63 14.31
C LYS A 489 16.78 -3.28 13.08
N LEU A 490 16.97 -4.59 12.92
CA LEU A 490 16.35 -5.40 11.86
C LEU A 490 14.97 -5.85 12.30
N ASP A 491 13.93 -5.51 11.52
CA ASP A 491 12.55 -5.89 11.82
C ASP A 491 12.36 -7.43 11.87
N MET A 492 11.50 -7.87 12.79
CA MET A 492 11.18 -9.27 13.01
C MET A 492 10.66 -9.98 11.74
N LYS A 493 9.97 -9.28 10.81
CA LYS A 493 9.47 -9.93 9.58
C LYS A 493 10.62 -10.45 8.72
N PHE A 494 11.77 -9.77 8.71
CA PHE A 494 12.97 -10.26 8.01
C PHE A 494 13.50 -11.53 8.66
N ILE A 495 13.64 -11.53 9.99
CA ILE A 495 14.17 -12.69 10.73
C ILE A 495 13.24 -13.91 10.60
N ARG A 496 11.92 -13.72 10.55
CA ARG A 496 10.99 -14.84 10.35
C ARG A 496 11.04 -15.41 8.93
N THR A 497 11.18 -14.57 7.91
CA THR A 497 11.13 -15.00 6.50
C THR A 497 12.47 -15.54 6.01
N ALA A 498 13.58 -14.96 6.48
CA ALA A 498 14.96 -15.28 6.06
C ALA A 498 15.43 -16.72 6.28
N PHE A 499 14.75 -17.46 7.14
CA PHE A 499 15.07 -18.85 7.46
C PHE A 499 14.11 -19.85 6.82
N SER A 500 13.19 -19.39 5.96
CA SER A 500 12.25 -20.22 5.21
C SER A 500 12.61 -20.37 3.72
N GLU A 501 13.24 -19.36 3.11
CA GLU A 501 13.65 -19.36 1.69
C GLU A 501 15.07 -18.77 1.50
N ARG A 502 15.90 -19.34 0.59
CA ARG A 502 17.31 -18.93 0.36
C ARG A 502 17.51 -17.47 -0.09
N LYS A 503 16.47 -16.81 -0.61
CA LYS A 503 16.57 -15.42 -1.13
C LYS A 503 16.69 -14.37 -0.02
N ASP A 504 16.13 -14.66 1.16
CA ASP A 504 15.96 -13.66 2.22
C ASP A 504 17.14 -13.61 3.20
N THR A 505 17.95 -14.68 3.30
CA THR A 505 19.23 -14.65 4.03
C THR A 505 20.19 -13.61 3.44
N ARG A 506 20.14 -13.41 2.12
CA ARG A 506 20.99 -12.46 1.38
C ARG A 506 20.64 -11.00 1.72
N MET A 507 19.37 -10.72 2.04
CA MET A 507 18.95 -9.40 2.49
C MET A 507 19.55 -9.07 3.87
N ILE A 508 19.59 -10.05 4.78
CA ILE A 508 20.23 -9.85 6.10
C ILE A 508 21.73 -9.56 5.94
N GLU A 509 22.43 -10.29 5.06
CA GLU A 509 23.84 -10.03 4.72
C GLU A 509 24.05 -8.59 4.23
N LEU A 510 23.20 -8.13 3.31
CA LEU A 510 23.27 -6.76 2.77
C LEU A 510 23.05 -5.70 3.84
N ILE A 511 22.10 -5.91 4.75
CA ILE A 511 21.83 -4.92 5.81
C ILE A 511 23.00 -4.88 6.81
N ILE A 512 23.60 -6.04 7.12
CA ILE A 512 24.80 -6.08 7.95
C ILE A 512 25.96 -5.36 7.25
N ASP A 513 26.15 -5.56 5.94
CA ASP A 513 27.15 -4.83 5.15
C ASP A 513 26.89 -3.30 5.17
N ILE A 514 25.63 -2.86 5.07
CA ILE A 514 25.24 -1.45 5.20
C ILE A 514 25.57 -0.91 6.60
N ALA A 515 25.26 -1.66 7.65
CA ALA A 515 25.54 -1.25 9.02
C ALA A 515 27.05 -1.17 9.29
N GLU A 516 27.84 -2.11 8.76
CA GLU A 516 29.30 -2.05 8.82
C GLU A 516 29.85 -0.81 8.11
N TYR A 517 29.31 -0.48 6.93
CA TYR A 517 29.65 0.75 6.19
C TYR A 517 29.33 2.02 7.00
N LEU A 518 28.15 2.06 7.62
CA LEU A 518 27.73 3.16 8.50
C LEU A 518 28.46 3.17 9.86
N LYS A 519 29.23 2.11 10.16
CA LYS A 519 29.94 1.88 11.43
C LYS A 519 29.00 1.88 12.63
N VAL A 520 27.80 1.32 12.46
CA VAL A 520 26.81 1.16 13.52
C VAL A 520 26.55 -0.32 13.79
N PRO A 521 26.36 -0.72 15.07
CA PRO A 521 26.00 -2.10 15.41
C PRO A 521 24.60 -2.45 14.91
N VAL A 522 24.42 -3.75 14.62
CA VAL A 522 23.12 -4.31 14.22
C VAL A 522 22.45 -4.99 15.41
N ILE A 523 21.15 -4.71 15.56
CA ILE A 523 20.26 -5.35 16.53
C ILE A 523 19.24 -6.19 15.76
N ALA A 524 19.29 -7.52 15.84
CA ALA A 524 18.30 -8.37 15.19
C ALA A 524 17.10 -8.62 16.10
N GLU A 525 15.89 -8.30 15.64
CA GLU A 525 14.66 -8.47 16.40
C GLU A 525 13.90 -9.75 16.07
N GLY A 526 13.14 -10.25 17.05
CA GLY A 526 12.27 -11.40 16.86
C GLY A 526 13.00 -12.72 16.61
N VAL A 527 14.20 -12.88 17.19
CA VAL A 527 14.92 -14.15 17.19
C VAL A 527 14.22 -15.13 18.14
N GLU A 528 13.76 -16.25 17.60
CA GLU A 528 12.96 -17.25 18.31
C GLU A 528 13.69 -18.59 18.47
N THR A 529 14.65 -18.92 17.60
CA THR A 529 15.33 -20.22 17.59
C THR A 529 16.86 -20.10 17.71
N GLU A 530 17.50 -21.18 18.16
CA GLU A 530 18.97 -21.28 18.24
C GLU A 530 19.64 -21.24 16.86
N GLU A 531 18.98 -21.80 15.84
CA GLU A 531 19.44 -21.75 14.45
C GLU A 531 19.50 -20.31 13.93
N GLN A 532 18.46 -19.51 14.20
CA GLN A 532 18.43 -18.09 13.85
C GLN A 532 19.57 -17.33 14.54
N LEU A 533 19.75 -17.55 15.84
CA LEU A 533 20.84 -16.94 16.60
C LEU A 533 22.22 -17.30 16.02
N THR A 534 22.46 -18.59 15.76
CA THR A 534 23.76 -19.08 15.27
C THR A 534 24.09 -18.50 13.91
N THR A 535 23.12 -18.46 13.01
CA THR A 535 23.29 -17.86 11.68
C THR A 535 23.50 -16.35 11.76
N LEU A 536 22.69 -15.61 12.53
CA LEU A 536 22.88 -14.16 12.71
C LEU A 536 24.25 -13.83 13.31
N LYS A 537 24.72 -14.63 14.28
CA LYS A 537 26.06 -14.52 14.84
C LYS A 537 27.14 -14.79 13.80
N ALA A 538 26.97 -15.81 12.94
CA ALA A 538 27.90 -16.12 11.86
C ALA A 538 27.96 -15.03 10.77
N LEU A 539 26.83 -14.35 10.53
CA LEU A 539 26.74 -13.21 9.61
C LEU A 539 27.32 -11.91 10.18
N GLY A 540 27.65 -11.87 11.48
CA GLY A 540 28.27 -10.71 12.12
C GLY A 540 27.31 -9.79 12.89
N CYS A 541 26.09 -10.23 13.21
CA CYS A 541 25.16 -9.47 14.02
C CYS A 541 25.69 -9.24 15.45
N ASP A 542 25.68 -8.00 15.94
CA ASP A 542 26.23 -7.64 17.25
C ASP A 542 25.29 -8.00 18.42
N ILE A 543 24.02 -7.62 18.28
CA ILE A 543 23.03 -7.67 19.36
C ILE A 543 21.78 -8.41 18.86
N VAL A 544 21.17 -9.19 19.73
CA VAL A 544 19.94 -9.93 19.44
C VAL A 544 18.87 -9.63 20.49
N GLN A 545 17.64 -9.50 20.03
CA GLN A 545 16.43 -9.40 20.83
C GLN A 545 15.39 -10.37 20.31
N GLY A 546 14.75 -11.13 21.21
CA GLY A 546 13.69 -12.04 20.81
C GLY A 546 13.34 -13.10 21.84
N TYR A 547 12.31 -13.88 21.53
CA TYR A 547 11.75 -14.87 22.45
C TYR A 547 12.68 -16.04 22.76
N TYR A 548 13.74 -16.24 21.94
CA TYR A 548 14.80 -17.19 22.27
C TYR A 548 15.41 -16.91 23.65
N PHE A 549 15.66 -15.64 23.98
CA PHE A 549 16.17 -15.24 25.28
C PHE A 549 15.03 -14.96 26.27
N SER A 550 14.13 -14.05 25.90
CA SER A 550 13.00 -13.69 26.77
C SER A 550 11.91 -12.94 26.00
N ARG A 551 10.67 -13.15 26.43
CA ARG A 551 9.56 -12.27 26.07
C ARG A 551 9.71 -10.95 26.83
N PRO A 552 8.99 -9.88 26.43
CA PRO A 552 8.83 -8.71 27.28
C PRO A 552 8.28 -9.12 28.65
N VAL A 553 8.95 -8.73 29.72
CA VAL A 553 8.59 -9.10 31.11
C VAL A 553 8.36 -7.87 31.99
N PRO A 554 7.59 -7.97 33.08
CA PRO A 554 7.47 -6.89 34.06
C PRO A 554 8.82 -6.49 34.66
N ALA A 555 8.92 -5.28 35.21
CA ALA A 555 10.14 -4.76 35.80
C ALA A 555 10.77 -5.70 36.85
N GLU A 556 9.94 -6.30 37.72
CA GLU A 556 10.38 -7.19 38.80
C GLU A 556 11.03 -8.48 38.27
N GLU A 557 10.47 -9.05 37.21
CA GLU A 557 11.04 -10.24 36.55
C GLU A 557 12.32 -9.88 35.80
N PHE A 558 12.38 -8.68 35.21
CA PHE A 558 13.56 -8.17 34.50
C PHE A 558 14.79 -8.02 35.41
N GLU A 559 14.60 -7.75 36.71
CA GLU A 559 15.69 -7.61 37.68
C GLU A 559 16.59 -8.85 37.74
N THR A 560 16.06 -10.04 37.42
CA THR A 560 16.84 -11.29 37.40
C THR A 560 17.97 -11.24 36.37
N PHE A 561 17.75 -10.66 35.19
CA PHE A 561 18.77 -10.46 34.17
C PHE A 561 19.84 -9.45 34.60
N ILE A 562 19.43 -8.38 35.30
CA ILE A 562 20.36 -7.37 35.83
C ILE A 562 21.28 -8.00 36.90
N ILE A 563 20.72 -8.81 37.79
CA ILE A 563 21.47 -9.50 38.84
C ILE A 563 22.45 -10.53 38.24
N GLN A 564 22.05 -11.27 37.21
CA GLN A 564 22.93 -12.19 36.50
C GLN A 564 24.11 -11.46 35.83
N LYS A 565 23.84 -10.34 35.14
CA LYS A 565 24.89 -9.49 34.55
C LYS A 565 25.90 -9.03 35.60
N LYS A 566 25.41 -8.62 36.79
CA LYS A 566 26.28 -8.22 37.91
C LYS A 566 27.22 -9.36 38.32
N LYS A 567 26.68 -10.58 38.50
CA LYS A 567 27.48 -11.76 38.86
C LYS A 567 28.53 -12.11 37.79
N GLN A 568 28.19 -12.04 36.50
CA GLN A 568 29.15 -12.26 35.41
C GLN A 568 30.26 -11.20 35.41
N SER A 569 29.93 -9.93 35.69
CA SER A 569 30.91 -8.85 35.76
C SER A 569 31.87 -8.97 36.96
N GLU A 570 31.36 -9.43 38.11
CA GLU A 570 32.14 -9.70 39.33
C GLU A 570 33.02 -10.96 39.17
N ALA A 571 32.53 -11.99 38.47
CA ALA A 571 33.31 -13.19 38.16
C ALA A 571 34.45 -12.91 37.16
N ALA A 572 34.21 -12.08 36.15
CA ALA A 572 35.23 -11.66 35.18
C ALA A 572 36.33 -10.79 35.81
N THR A 573 36.04 -10.07 36.89
CA THR A 573 37.05 -9.31 37.65
C THR A 573 37.82 -10.16 38.67
N ALA A 574 37.33 -11.35 39.02
CA ALA A 574 37.91 -12.21 40.06
C ALA A 574 38.73 -13.41 39.54
N GLY A 575 38.75 -13.71 38.23
CA GLY A 575 39.33 -14.95 37.70
C GLY A 575 40.47 -14.79 36.68
N VAL A 576 41.72 -14.76 37.13
CA VAL A 576 42.89 -15.25 36.35
C VAL A 576 43.43 -16.49 37.04
N THR A 577 42.84 -17.65 36.74
CA THR A 577 43.49 -18.96 36.91
C THR A 577 42.78 -19.95 35.98
N LYS A 578 43.52 -20.45 34.98
CA LYS A 578 43.12 -21.56 34.10
C LYS A 578 42.94 -22.86 34.91
N PRO A 579 42.06 -23.75 34.43
CA PRO A 579 42.37 -25.18 34.51
C PRO A 579 42.31 -25.88 33.13
N ASP A 580 43.25 -26.80 32.97
CA ASP A 580 43.34 -27.85 31.95
C ASP A 580 42.18 -28.86 32.07
N TRP A 581 41.84 -29.52 30.96
CA TRP A 581 41.50 -30.94 30.99
C TRP A 581 41.79 -31.63 29.66
N GLU A 582 42.52 -32.75 29.75
CA GLU A 582 42.68 -33.79 28.74
C GLU A 582 41.74 -34.98 29.06
N ALA A 583 41.24 -35.58 27.97
CA ALA A 583 41.01 -37.02 27.73
C ALA A 583 39.90 -37.81 28.48
N THR A 584 39.00 -38.41 27.69
CA THR A 584 38.86 -39.88 27.43
C THR A 584 37.40 -40.30 27.22
N ALA A 585 37.11 -41.09 26.17
CA ALA A 585 36.32 -42.33 26.25
C ALA A 585 36.21 -43.06 24.88
N THR A 586 36.28 -44.38 24.98
CA THR A 586 36.46 -45.44 23.98
C THR A 586 35.17 -46.06 23.41
N GLU A 587 35.31 -46.60 22.20
CA GLU A 587 34.65 -47.69 21.45
C GLU A 587 33.47 -48.51 22.01
N GLY A 588 32.60 -48.97 21.08
CA GLY A 588 31.70 -50.12 21.30
C GLY A 588 30.72 -50.51 20.17
N SER A 589 31.23 -51.18 19.11
CA SER A 589 30.68 -52.36 18.36
C SER A 589 29.20 -52.47 17.88
N ARG A 590 28.96 -52.82 16.60
CA ARG A 590 28.64 -54.19 16.08
C ARG A 590 28.21 -54.24 14.59
N SER A 591 28.61 -55.35 13.95
CA SER A 591 28.40 -55.92 12.59
C SER A 591 26.95 -56.41 12.31
N ALA A 592 26.47 -56.90 11.16
CA ALA A 592 27.02 -57.51 9.93
C ALA A 592 25.91 -57.66 8.84
N GLN A 593 26.30 -57.78 7.54
CA GLN A 593 25.82 -58.70 6.46
C GLN A 593 24.32 -58.78 6.11
N ASP A 594 23.83 -59.10 4.90
CA ASP A 594 24.29 -59.43 3.55
C ASP A 594 23.01 -59.37 2.66
N THR A 595 23.12 -59.11 1.35
CA THR A 595 22.49 -59.88 0.23
C THR A 595 22.24 -59.03 -1.02
N ASP A 596 22.72 -59.60 -2.14
CA ASP A 596 22.84 -59.04 -3.48
C ASP A 596 21.56 -59.12 -4.34
N ALA A 597 21.63 -58.35 -5.44
CA ALA A 597 21.11 -58.67 -6.78
C ALA A 597 19.76 -58.07 -7.23
N GLU A 598 19.76 -56.75 -7.49
CA GLU A 598 19.08 -56.14 -8.64
C GLU A 598 20.07 -55.28 -9.46
N GLY A 599 21.20 -55.90 -9.81
CA GLY A 599 22.25 -55.30 -10.64
C GLY A 599 21.97 -55.50 -12.13
N ASN A 600 21.37 -54.48 -12.77
CA ASN A 600 21.76 -54.01 -14.12
C ASN A 600 20.88 -52.87 -14.65
N ALA A 601 19.75 -52.55 -14.01
CA ALA A 601 19.05 -51.29 -14.26
C ALA A 601 19.54 -50.14 -13.36
N SER A 602 20.13 -50.47 -12.20
CA SER A 602 20.69 -49.51 -11.22
C SER A 602 22.02 -48.91 -11.67
N ALA A 603 22.89 -49.65 -12.37
CA ALA A 603 24.22 -49.16 -12.73
C ALA A 603 24.19 -48.09 -13.84
N GLU A 604 23.35 -48.25 -14.87
CA GLU A 604 23.14 -47.21 -15.90
C GLU A 604 22.37 -46.00 -15.33
N ALA A 605 21.49 -46.21 -14.36
CA ALA A 605 20.77 -45.14 -13.67
C ALA A 605 21.71 -44.37 -12.70
N GLU A 606 22.55 -45.04 -11.92
CA GLU A 606 23.57 -44.42 -11.05
C GLU A 606 24.67 -43.72 -11.84
N GLN A 607 25.08 -44.26 -13.00
CA GLN A 607 26.07 -43.60 -13.85
C GLN A 607 25.47 -42.36 -14.53
N LYS A 608 24.21 -42.40 -14.95
CA LYS A 608 23.47 -41.19 -15.40
C LYS A 608 23.20 -40.21 -14.25
N LEU A 609 22.88 -40.68 -13.05
CA LEU A 609 22.62 -39.82 -11.88
C LEU A 609 23.91 -39.14 -11.40
N LYS A 610 25.05 -39.84 -11.40
CA LYS A 610 26.38 -39.24 -11.15
C LYS A 610 26.77 -38.22 -12.21
N ILE A 611 26.47 -38.48 -13.49
CA ILE A 611 26.70 -37.51 -14.58
C ILE A 611 25.81 -36.28 -14.39
N VAL A 612 24.58 -36.42 -13.91
CA VAL A 612 23.64 -35.31 -13.63
C VAL A 612 24.04 -34.50 -12.40
N GLU A 613 24.50 -35.13 -11.31
CA GLU A 613 25.04 -34.43 -10.13
C GLU A 613 26.37 -33.72 -10.45
N LEU A 614 27.25 -34.33 -11.26
CA LEU A 614 28.48 -33.72 -11.75
C LEU A 614 28.20 -32.58 -12.75
N TYR A 615 27.16 -32.69 -13.58
CA TYR A 615 26.66 -31.59 -14.40
C TYR A 615 26.20 -30.43 -13.53
N GLY A 616 25.51 -30.70 -12.42
CA GLY A 616 25.08 -29.67 -11.47
C GLY A 616 26.25 -28.92 -10.81
N ILE A 617 27.31 -29.63 -10.40
CA ILE A 617 28.50 -29.02 -9.78
C ILE A 617 29.34 -28.26 -10.82
N ALA A 618 29.51 -28.82 -12.01
CA ALA A 618 30.25 -28.15 -13.09
C ALA A 618 29.47 -26.94 -13.63
N HIS A 619 28.14 -27.03 -13.75
CA HIS A 619 27.26 -25.93 -14.15
C HIS A 619 27.27 -24.81 -13.10
N ALA A 620 27.23 -25.14 -11.81
CA ALA A 620 27.36 -24.18 -10.71
C ALA A 620 28.75 -23.51 -10.60
N LEU A 621 29.79 -24.12 -11.19
CA LEU A 621 31.15 -23.56 -11.22
C LEU A 621 31.52 -22.93 -12.59
N SER A 622 30.71 -23.11 -13.63
CA SER A 622 31.07 -22.78 -15.02
C SER A 622 31.16 -21.29 -15.34
N SER A 623 30.60 -20.41 -14.51
CA SER A 623 30.72 -18.96 -14.67
C SER A 623 32.14 -18.44 -14.46
N ASP A 624 32.97 -19.18 -13.71
CA ASP A 624 34.25 -18.70 -13.20
C ASP A 624 35.45 -19.28 -13.97
N PHE A 625 35.26 -20.26 -14.87
CA PHE A 625 36.35 -20.99 -15.55
C PHE A 625 36.14 -21.03 -17.07
N GLU A 626 37.19 -20.69 -17.83
CA GLU A 626 37.20 -20.83 -19.30
C GLU A 626 37.14 -22.32 -19.72
N ARG A 627 37.74 -23.20 -18.90
CA ARG A 627 37.73 -24.65 -19.12
C ARG A 627 37.64 -25.40 -17.81
N VAL A 628 36.87 -26.49 -17.83
CA VAL A 628 36.71 -27.40 -16.69
C VAL A 628 37.01 -28.83 -17.13
N TYR A 629 37.78 -29.55 -16.34
CA TYR A 629 38.04 -30.98 -16.52
C TYR A 629 37.54 -31.73 -15.30
N TYR A 630 36.87 -32.85 -15.53
CA TYR A 630 36.65 -33.86 -14.50
C TYR A 630 37.57 -35.05 -14.77
N VAL A 631 38.31 -35.50 -13.76
CA VAL A 631 39.31 -36.57 -13.89
C VAL A 631 39.07 -37.64 -12.83
N ASP A 632 38.91 -38.89 -13.25
CA ASP A 632 38.90 -40.04 -12.35
C ASP A 632 40.35 -40.38 -11.96
N LEU A 633 40.65 -40.38 -10.66
CA LEU A 633 42.00 -40.59 -10.18
C LEU A 633 42.47 -42.04 -10.26
N ASP A 634 41.58 -43.03 -10.35
CA ASP A 634 41.94 -44.45 -10.43
C ASP A 634 42.23 -44.84 -11.89
N THR A 635 41.36 -44.43 -12.82
CA THR A 635 41.45 -44.81 -14.24
C THR A 635 42.21 -43.79 -15.12
N GLU A 636 42.37 -42.55 -14.64
CA GLU A 636 42.89 -41.40 -15.41
C GLU A 636 42.03 -40.98 -16.62
N GLU A 637 40.82 -41.53 -16.72
CA GLU A 637 39.83 -41.09 -17.67
C GLU A 637 39.34 -39.68 -17.30
N TYR A 638 39.13 -38.85 -18.32
CA TYR A 638 38.69 -37.48 -18.11
C TYR A 638 37.68 -37.01 -19.15
N SER A 639 36.89 -36.04 -18.73
CA SER A 639 35.96 -35.30 -19.56
C SER A 639 36.34 -33.83 -19.54
N ALA A 640 36.57 -33.25 -20.71
CA ALA A 640 36.87 -31.83 -20.90
C ALA A 640 35.61 -31.08 -21.31
N PHE A 641 35.36 -29.95 -20.66
CA PHE A 641 34.24 -29.07 -20.93
C PHE A 641 34.76 -27.66 -21.26
N THR A 642 34.25 -27.09 -22.35
CA THR A 642 34.45 -25.69 -22.73
C THR A 642 33.15 -24.92 -22.55
N ALA A 643 33.27 -23.67 -22.12
CA ALA A 643 32.18 -22.70 -22.21
C ALA A 643 32.30 -21.99 -23.56
N GLU A 644 31.34 -22.19 -24.47
CA GLU A 644 31.21 -21.38 -25.70
C GLU A 644 30.20 -20.25 -25.51
N ASP A 645 30.37 -19.19 -26.32
CA ASP A 645 29.63 -17.93 -26.28
C ASP A 645 28.11 -18.12 -26.17
N ALA A 646 27.51 -17.39 -25.21
CA ALA A 646 26.11 -17.45 -24.76
C ALA A 646 25.79 -18.62 -23.81
N TYR A 647 26.32 -18.50 -22.59
CA TYR A 647 26.14 -19.32 -21.39
C TYR A 647 24.77 -20.02 -21.22
N ALA A 648 24.78 -21.35 -21.32
CA ALA A 648 23.93 -22.26 -20.54
C ALA A 648 24.39 -23.72 -20.59
N ASP A 649 25.10 -24.16 -21.63
CA ASP A 649 25.49 -25.57 -21.79
C ASP A 649 27.01 -25.78 -21.74
N LEU A 650 27.49 -26.61 -20.81
CA LEU A 650 28.85 -27.15 -20.85
C LEU A 650 28.91 -28.21 -21.94
N HIS A 651 29.57 -27.92 -23.06
CA HIS A 651 29.74 -28.93 -24.10
C HIS A 651 30.91 -29.86 -23.73
N LEU A 652 30.64 -31.18 -23.74
CA LEU A 652 31.71 -32.18 -23.68
C LEU A 652 32.52 -32.06 -24.98
N GLU A 653 33.67 -31.41 -24.89
CA GLU A 653 34.54 -31.16 -26.05
C GLU A 653 35.22 -32.47 -26.47
N HIS A 654 35.74 -33.22 -25.50
CA HIS A 654 36.38 -34.52 -25.71
C HIS A 654 36.54 -35.29 -24.38
N SER A 655 36.68 -36.62 -24.47
CA SER A 655 37.05 -37.50 -23.36
C SER A 655 38.26 -38.35 -23.71
N GLY A 656 39.23 -38.45 -22.81
CA GLY A 656 40.46 -39.24 -23.01
C GLY A 656 40.73 -40.19 -21.84
N SER A 657 41.69 -41.10 -21.99
CA SER A 657 41.97 -42.17 -21.02
C SER A 657 43.26 -41.98 -20.20
N SER A 658 43.98 -40.87 -20.37
CA SER A 658 45.18 -40.58 -19.55
C SER A 658 45.44 -39.07 -19.42
N PHE A 659 44.62 -38.40 -18.60
CA PHE A 659 44.64 -36.95 -18.41
C PHE A 659 46.02 -36.38 -18.10
N PHE A 660 46.69 -36.89 -17.06
CA PHE A 660 47.95 -36.31 -16.58
C PHE A 660 49.09 -36.47 -17.60
N ARG A 661 49.10 -37.56 -18.37
CA ARG A 661 50.09 -37.81 -19.43
C ARG A 661 49.90 -36.86 -20.62
N GLU A 662 48.66 -36.65 -21.04
CA GLU A 662 48.32 -35.74 -22.13
C GLU A 662 48.52 -34.27 -21.75
N CYS A 663 48.12 -33.91 -20.53
CA CYS A 663 48.34 -32.59 -19.94
C CYS A 663 49.84 -32.24 -19.98
N ARG A 664 50.72 -33.14 -19.52
CA ARG A 664 52.19 -32.93 -19.51
C ARG A 664 52.77 -32.64 -20.90
N LYS A 665 52.22 -33.25 -21.96
CA LYS A 665 52.66 -33.04 -23.35
C LYS A 665 52.21 -31.68 -23.89
N ASN A 666 51.03 -31.22 -23.48
CA ASN A 666 50.41 -29.99 -24.00
C ASN A 666 50.84 -28.73 -23.22
N LEU A 667 51.04 -28.81 -21.90
CA LEU A 667 51.42 -27.66 -21.06
C LEU A 667 52.74 -27.00 -21.51
N LYS A 668 53.69 -27.78 -22.02
CA LYS A 668 54.98 -27.27 -22.55
C LYS A 668 54.82 -26.32 -23.75
N LYS A 669 53.67 -26.35 -24.43
CA LYS A 669 53.39 -25.50 -25.60
C LYS A 669 52.69 -24.19 -25.25
N VAL A 670 52.04 -24.13 -24.09
CA VAL A 670 51.09 -23.06 -23.74
C VAL A 670 51.45 -22.32 -22.45
N ILE A 671 52.29 -22.88 -21.57
CA ILE A 671 52.70 -22.20 -20.33
C ILE A 671 53.99 -21.40 -20.55
N HIS A 672 54.07 -20.23 -19.94
CA HIS A 672 55.26 -19.39 -19.95
C HIS A 672 56.47 -20.14 -19.32
N PRO A 673 57.69 -20.07 -19.90
CA PRO A 673 58.83 -20.89 -19.48
C PRO A 673 59.17 -20.83 -17.99
N GLU A 674 59.05 -19.65 -17.37
CA GLU A 674 59.34 -19.44 -15.95
C GLU A 674 58.34 -20.11 -15.00
N ASP A 675 57.10 -20.32 -15.43
CA ASP A 675 56.05 -20.95 -14.60
C ASP A 675 55.92 -22.45 -14.92
N LEU A 676 56.61 -22.93 -15.96
CA LEU A 676 56.45 -24.28 -16.50
C LEU A 676 56.87 -25.38 -15.51
N GLU A 677 58.02 -25.24 -14.84
CA GLU A 677 58.46 -26.25 -13.86
C GLU A 677 57.50 -26.35 -12.68
N LYS A 678 57.00 -25.20 -12.20
CA LYS A 678 56.07 -25.12 -11.07
C LYS A 678 54.74 -25.78 -11.39
N ILE A 679 54.18 -25.51 -12.57
CA ILE A 679 52.89 -26.10 -12.98
C ILE A 679 53.03 -27.58 -13.32
N LEU A 680 54.14 -28.00 -13.92
CA LEU A 680 54.40 -29.41 -14.16
C LEU A 680 54.52 -30.23 -12.87
N ALA A 681 55.06 -29.65 -11.79
CA ALA A 681 55.13 -30.31 -10.49
C ALA A 681 53.74 -30.48 -9.85
N VAL A 682 52.90 -29.44 -9.88
CA VAL A 682 51.53 -29.49 -9.34
C VAL A 682 50.65 -30.47 -10.13
N MET A 683 50.86 -30.59 -11.44
CA MET A 683 50.07 -31.46 -12.33
C MET A 683 50.58 -32.90 -12.39
N GLU A 684 51.39 -33.36 -11.43
CA GLU A 684 51.67 -34.78 -11.24
C GLU A 684 50.59 -35.44 -10.38
N LYS A 685 50.06 -36.59 -10.81
CA LYS A 685 48.97 -37.31 -10.13
C LYS A 685 49.21 -37.50 -8.62
N LYS A 686 50.42 -37.88 -8.23
CA LYS A 686 50.78 -38.06 -6.81
C LYS A 686 50.72 -36.75 -6.00
N GLU A 687 51.08 -35.63 -6.63
CA GLU A 687 51.07 -34.32 -5.99
C GLU A 687 49.65 -33.78 -5.88
N VAL A 688 48.82 -33.92 -6.92
CA VAL A 688 47.39 -33.56 -6.88
C VAL A 688 46.66 -34.27 -5.74
N ILE A 689 46.90 -35.59 -5.59
CA ILE A 689 46.33 -36.36 -4.48
C ILE A 689 46.83 -35.83 -3.13
N SER A 690 48.15 -35.64 -2.99
CA SER A 690 48.71 -35.16 -1.72
C SER A 690 48.23 -33.76 -1.32
N LEU A 691 48.04 -32.85 -2.28
CA LEU A 691 47.51 -31.52 -2.05
C LEU A 691 46.05 -31.57 -1.63
N LEU A 692 45.23 -32.38 -2.30
CA LEU A 692 43.80 -32.47 -2.04
C LEU A 692 43.44 -33.27 -0.78
N ASP A 693 44.30 -34.17 -0.33
CA ASP A 693 44.16 -34.84 0.98
C ASP A 693 44.43 -33.87 2.15
N LYS A 694 45.24 -32.83 1.93
CA LYS A 694 45.53 -31.80 2.95
C LYS A 694 44.52 -30.65 2.93
N MET A 695 44.02 -30.28 1.76
CA MET A 695 43.10 -29.16 1.56
C MET A 695 42.04 -29.50 0.52
N PRO A 696 40.74 -29.30 0.79
CA PRO A 696 39.66 -29.72 -0.13
C PRO A 696 39.68 -28.98 -1.49
N VAL A 697 40.37 -27.84 -1.55
CA VAL A 697 40.55 -27.02 -2.75
C VAL A 697 41.97 -26.45 -2.76
N TYR A 698 42.65 -26.54 -3.90
CA TYR A 698 43.97 -25.93 -4.15
C TYR A 698 43.90 -25.00 -5.36
N SER A 699 44.63 -23.88 -5.33
CA SER A 699 44.72 -23.00 -6.50
C SER A 699 46.11 -22.41 -6.70
N ILE A 700 46.49 -22.19 -7.96
CA ILE A 700 47.78 -21.65 -8.35
C ILE A 700 47.65 -20.76 -9.58
N ASP A 701 48.25 -19.57 -9.51
CA ASP A 701 48.30 -18.61 -10.61
C ASP A 701 49.54 -18.86 -11.48
N TYR A 702 49.38 -18.77 -12.80
CA TYR A 702 50.46 -18.97 -13.78
C TYR A 702 50.24 -18.14 -15.05
N ARG A 703 51.30 -17.93 -15.82
CA ARG A 703 51.26 -17.26 -17.11
C ARG A 703 51.11 -18.25 -18.26
N LYS A 704 50.19 -17.98 -19.17
CA LYS A 704 49.94 -18.72 -20.40
C LYS A 704 50.32 -17.86 -21.62
N LEU A 705 50.89 -18.49 -22.63
CA LEU A 705 51.17 -17.90 -23.93
C LEU A 705 50.01 -18.24 -24.87
N ALA A 706 49.21 -17.23 -25.23
CA ALA A 706 48.12 -17.35 -26.20
C ALA A 706 48.26 -16.24 -27.25
N ASN A 707 48.19 -16.60 -28.54
CA ASN A 707 48.27 -15.67 -29.68
C ASN A 707 49.45 -14.68 -29.66
N GLY A 708 50.59 -15.06 -29.06
CA GLY A 708 51.79 -14.21 -28.97
C GLY A 708 51.80 -13.21 -27.80
N GLN A 709 50.78 -13.21 -26.93
CA GLN A 709 50.71 -12.40 -25.72
C GLN A 709 50.71 -13.28 -24.45
N THR A 710 51.07 -12.67 -23.31
CA THR A 710 51.10 -13.35 -22.01
C THR A 710 49.81 -13.08 -21.25
N GLU A 711 49.01 -14.12 -21.02
CA GLU A 711 47.79 -14.09 -20.22
C GLU A 711 48.07 -14.62 -18.80
N TYR A 712 47.40 -14.10 -17.77
CA TYR A 712 47.48 -14.67 -16.42
C TYR A 712 46.26 -15.55 -16.18
N CYS A 713 46.49 -16.78 -15.77
CA CYS A 713 45.46 -17.77 -15.51
C CYS A 713 45.58 -18.30 -14.08
N ARG A 714 44.45 -18.75 -13.50
CA ARG A 714 44.40 -19.51 -12.26
C ARG A 714 43.96 -20.93 -12.55
N LEU A 715 44.78 -21.88 -12.12
CA LEU A 715 44.42 -23.29 -12.05
C LEU A 715 43.81 -23.56 -10.66
N LYS A 716 42.64 -24.20 -10.61
CA LYS A 716 41.99 -24.62 -9.38
C LYS A 716 41.70 -26.11 -9.43
N LEU A 717 42.06 -26.81 -8.36
CA LEU A 717 41.81 -28.23 -8.14
C LEU A 717 40.81 -28.34 -6.98
N ALA A 718 39.74 -29.10 -7.15
CA ALA A 718 38.74 -29.29 -6.11
C ALA A 718 38.27 -30.75 -6.07
N ARG A 719 38.07 -31.27 -4.86
CA ARG A 719 37.52 -32.62 -4.64
C ARG A 719 36.11 -32.48 -4.04
N PRO A 720 35.05 -32.99 -4.69
CA PRO A 720 33.68 -32.85 -4.21
C PRO A 720 33.34 -33.81 -3.04
N GLY A 721 34.18 -33.84 -2.01
CA GLY A 721 34.07 -34.68 -0.82
C GLY A 721 35.29 -35.58 -0.59
N SER A 722 35.60 -35.88 0.69
CA SER A 722 36.79 -36.66 1.08
C SER A 722 36.81 -38.10 0.54
N GLU A 723 35.63 -38.68 0.30
CA GLU A 723 35.48 -40.03 -0.28
C GLU A 723 35.32 -40.03 -1.82
N SER A 724 35.25 -38.85 -2.45
CA SER A 724 35.07 -38.76 -3.90
C SER A 724 36.32 -39.25 -4.62
N ARG A 725 36.16 -40.06 -5.67
CA ARG A 725 37.28 -40.60 -6.46
C ARG A 725 37.67 -39.70 -7.65
N GLY A 726 36.90 -38.64 -7.88
CA GLY A 726 37.12 -37.68 -8.96
C GLY A 726 37.62 -36.33 -8.48
N VAL A 727 38.38 -35.65 -9.35
CA VAL A 727 38.85 -34.28 -9.13
C VAL A 727 38.32 -33.38 -10.24
N VAL A 728 37.84 -32.19 -9.85
CA VAL A 728 37.48 -31.12 -10.76
C VAL A 728 38.66 -30.17 -10.90
N ILE A 729 39.05 -29.88 -12.13
CA ILE A 729 40.16 -29.01 -12.47
C ILE A 729 39.62 -27.87 -13.33
N GLY A 730 39.55 -26.67 -12.75
CA GLY A 730 39.12 -25.45 -13.43
C GLY A 730 40.30 -24.56 -13.82
N ILE A 731 40.25 -23.97 -15.01
CA ILE A 731 41.20 -22.94 -15.47
C ILE A 731 40.43 -21.66 -15.73
N SER A 732 40.80 -20.58 -15.04
CA SER A 732 40.18 -19.26 -15.20
C SER A 732 41.18 -18.20 -15.63
N ASN A 733 40.72 -17.20 -16.38
CA ASN A 733 41.53 -16.07 -16.80
C ASN A 733 41.45 -14.97 -15.74
N ILE A 734 42.61 -14.63 -15.18
CA ILE A 734 42.76 -13.61 -14.14
C ILE A 734 43.64 -12.46 -14.64
N HIS A 735 43.79 -12.29 -15.96
CA HIS A 735 44.69 -11.30 -16.54
C HIS A 735 44.42 -9.88 -16.02
N THR A 736 43.15 -9.48 -15.95
CA THR A 736 42.72 -8.20 -15.38
C THR A 736 43.01 -8.10 -13.88
N GLN A 737 42.78 -9.16 -13.09
CA GLN A 737 43.10 -9.20 -11.65
C GLN A 737 44.61 -9.20 -11.36
N SER A 738 45.43 -9.76 -12.26
CA SER A 738 46.88 -9.85 -12.10
C SER A 738 47.59 -8.53 -12.42
N LEU A 739 47.12 -7.80 -13.45
CA LEU A 739 47.54 -6.42 -13.71
C LEU A 739 47.31 -5.52 -12.48
N TYR A 740 46.20 -5.75 -11.77
CA TYR A 740 45.87 -5.12 -10.48
C TYR A 740 46.78 -5.54 -9.31
N ARG A 741 47.21 -6.81 -9.25
CA ARG A 741 48.15 -7.28 -8.20
C ARG A 741 49.56 -6.72 -8.38
N GLN A 742 49.98 -6.39 -9.60
CA GLN A 742 51.27 -5.73 -9.86
C GLN A 742 51.27 -4.25 -9.47
N SER A 743 50.11 -3.58 -9.46
CA SER A 743 49.93 -2.28 -8.81
C SER A 743 49.68 -2.48 -7.31
N GLN A 744 50.70 -2.91 -6.57
CA GLN A 744 50.64 -3.02 -5.11
C GLN A 744 50.57 -1.62 -4.48
N ASP A 745 49.37 -1.08 -4.34
CA ASP A 745 49.12 0.05 -3.45
C ASP A 745 47.92 -0.26 -2.55
N THR A 746 48.16 -0.21 -1.24
CA THR A 746 47.26 -0.71 -0.17
C THR A 746 45.96 0.11 -0.07
N LYS A 747 45.89 1.27 -0.72
CA LYS A 747 44.68 2.10 -0.84
C LYS A 747 43.60 1.45 -1.72
N LEU A 748 43.96 0.72 -2.78
CA LEU A 748 42.99 0.17 -3.75
C LEU A 748 42.23 -1.07 -3.23
N GLN A 749 42.73 -1.76 -2.21
CA GLN A 749 41.96 -2.85 -1.56
C GLN A 749 40.72 -2.33 -0.83
N LYS A 750 40.78 -1.11 -0.29
CA LYS A 750 39.64 -0.46 0.39
C LYS A 750 38.63 0.07 -0.64
N VAL A 751 39.13 0.69 -1.72
CA VAL A 751 38.32 1.10 -2.90
C VAL A 751 37.55 -0.08 -3.49
N HIS A 752 38.17 -1.26 -3.61
CA HIS A 752 37.51 -2.43 -4.18
C HIS A 752 36.44 -3.01 -3.24
N ARG A 753 36.66 -3.03 -1.92
CA ARG A 753 35.65 -3.48 -0.95
C ARG A 753 34.43 -2.55 -0.98
N ASP A 754 34.64 -1.23 -0.97
CA ASP A 754 33.56 -0.25 -0.99
C ASP A 754 32.83 -0.26 -2.34
N SER A 755 33.55 -0.41 -3.45
CA SER A 755 32.98 -0.56 -4.80
C SER A 755 32.16 -1.85 -4.98
N LEU A 756 32.57 -2.97 -4.35
CA LEU A 756 31.79 -4.21 -4.28
C LEU A 756 30.57 -4.07 -3.38
N THR A 757 30.64 -3.31 -2.28
CA THR A 757 29.49 -3.03 -1.42
C THR A 757 28.43 -2.23 -2.18
N TYR A 758 28.83 -1.19 -2.93
CA TYR A 758 27.89 -0.45 -3.78
C TYR A 758 27.34 -1.28 -4.94
N ALA A 759 28.16 -2.12 -5.56
CA ALA A 759 27.72 -3.08 -6.58
C ALA A 759 26.70 -4.07 -6.00
N ARG A 760 26.91 -4.60 -4.79
CA ARG A 760 25.99 -5.50 -4.09
C ARG A 760 24.70 -4.82 -3.67
N ILE A 761 24.77 -3.56 -3.23
CA ILE A 761 23.61 -2.72 -2.94
C ILE A 761 22.79 -2.46 -4.22
N ALA A 762 23.45 -2.10 -5.32
CA ALA A 762 22.81 -1.93 -6.62
C ALA A 762 22.19 -3.26 -7.12
N GLN A 763 22.89 -4.37 -6.92
CA GLN A 763 22.47 -5.73 -7.24
C GLN A 763 21.24 -6.17 -6.43
N ALA A 764 21.11 -5.72 -5.18
CA ALA A 764 19.94 -5.95 -4.34
C ALA A 764 18.70 -5.16 -4.78
N LEU A 765 18.92 -3.96 -5.33
CA LEU A 765 17.88 -3.10 -5.90
C LEU A 765 17.48 -3.48 -7.34
N ALA A 766 18.21 -4.40 -7.97
CA ALA A 766 18.07 -4.73 -9.39
C ALA A 766 16.77 -5.45 -9.79
N ASN A 767 15.86 -5.75 -8.85
CA ASN A 767 14.51 -6.20 -9.20
C ASN A 767 13.65 -5.08 -9.83
N GLU A 768 14.10 -3.82 -9.82
CA GLU A 768 13.38 -2.65 -10.35
C GLU A 768 14.10 -1.93 -11.52
N TYR A 769 15.27 -2.42 -11.95
CA TYR A 769 16.09 -1.80 -13.01
C TYR A 769 16.34 -2.80 -14.15
N PHE A 770 16.26 -2.33 -15.39
CA PHE A 770 16.66 -3.11 -16.57
C PHE A 770 18.17 -3.38 -16.56
N SER A 771 18.95 -2.34 -16.25
CA SER A 771 20.39 -2.44 -16.08
C SER A 771 20.93 -1.37 -15.13
N ILE A 772 22.03 -1.68 -14.45
CA ILE A 772 22.80 -0.75 -13.62
C ILE A 772 24.26 -0.85 -14.06
N TYR A 773 24.91 0.29 -14.29
CA TYR A 773 26.33 0.36 -14.63
C TYR A 773 27.08 1.08 -13.51
N TYR A 774 28.18 0.49 -13.07
CA TYR A 774 29.15 1.14 -12.21
C TYR A 774 30.37 1.51 -13.05
N VAL A 775 30.62 2.80 -13.26
CA VAL A 775 31.63 3.30 -14.20
C VAL A 775 32.72 4.05 -13.44
N ASN A 776 33.98 3.69 -13.69
CA ASN A 776 35.12 4.47 -13.23
C ASN A 776 35.39 5.61 -14.22
N LEU A 777 35.32 6.86 -13.76
CA LEU A 777 35.48 8.04 -14.62
C LEU A 777 36.93 8.35 -14.98
N ASP A 778 37.90 7.72 -14.33
CA ASP A 778 39.32 7.93 -14.62
C ASP A 778 39.81 6.93 -15.68
N THR A 779 39.30 5.70 -15.67
CA THR A 779 39.67 4.63 -16.63
C THR A 779 38.62 4.33 -17.69
N ASN A 780 37.40 4.88 -17.59
CA ASN A 780 36.21 4.57 -18.39
C ASN A 780 35.68 3.13 -18.28
N THR A 781 36.33 2.25 -17.53
CA THR A 781 35.90 0.85 -17.36
C THR A 781 34.60 0.79 -16.57
N PHE A 782 33.75 -0.20 -16.86
CA PHE A 782 32.48 -0.36 -16.15
C PHE A 782 32.11 -1.80 -15.84
N ILE A 783 31.22 -1.94 -14.86
CA ILE A 783 30.55 -3.19 -14.51
C ILE A 783 29.06 -3.00 -14.75
N GLU A 784 28.46 -3.83 -15.60
CA GLU A 784 27.02 -3.86 -15.85
C GLU A 784 26.34 -4.98 -15.05
N PHE A 785 25.19 -4.66 -14.47
CA PHE A 785 24.26 -5.57 -13.81
C PHE A 785 22.90 -5.45 -14.51
N SER A 786 22.41 -6.48 -15.20
CA SER A 786 21.13 -6.42 -15.92
C SER A 786 20.16 -7.55 -15.57
N SER A 787 18.85 -7.30 -15.74
CA SER A 787 17.80 -8.31 -15.64
C SER A 787 17.27 -8.63 -17.04
N THR A 788 17.47 -9.85 -17.55
CA THR A 788 16.87 -10.25 -18.85
C THR A 788 15.62 -11.09 -18.67
N ASP A 789 14.57 -10.77 -19.43
CA ASP A 789 13.20 -11.30 -19.37
C ASP A 789 13.04 -12.82 -19.65
N LYS A 790 14.13 -13.57 -19.85
CA LYS A 790 14.07 -15.02 -20.12
C LYS A 790 14.44 -15.91 -18.94
N TYR A 791 15.02 -15.36 -17.86
CA TYR A 791 15.33 -16.11 -16.65
C TYR A 791 15.09 -15.22 -15.43
N LYS A 792 14.08 -15.55 -14.63
CA LYS A 792 13.87 -14.96 -13.29
C LYS A 792 14.88 -15.47 -12.25
N GLU A 793 16.08 -15.88 -12.67
CA GLU A 793 17.18 -16.33 -11.80
C GLU A 793 18.55 -15.94 -12.38
N LEU A 794 19.42 -15.43 -11.49
CA LEU A 794 20.87 -15.12 -11.62
C LEU A 794 21.29 -13.99 -12.58
N GLN A 795 21.78 -12.90 -11.99
CA GLN A 795 22.33 -11.71 -12.65
C GLN A 795 23.70 -12.01 -13.27
N THR A 796 23.92 -11.58 -14.50
CA THR A 796 25.25 -11.58 -15.16
C THR A 796 25.99 -10.29 -14.82
N GLU A 797 27.18 -10.39 -14.22
CA GLU A 797 28.16 -9.29 -14.15
C GLU A 797 28.89 -9.21 -15.49
N ASN A 798 28.75 -8.11 -16.22
CA ASN A 798 29.47 -7.92 -17.49
C ASN A 798 30.47 -6.75 -17.35
N ASN A 799 31.76 -7.06 -17.51
CA ASN A 799 32.83 -6.06 -17.37
C ASN A 799 33.19 -5.48 -18.74
N GLY A 800 33.04 -4.16 -18.90
CA GLY A 800 33.39 -3.45 -20.13
C GLY A 800 34.61 -2.55 -19.98
N ILE A 801 35.34 -2.36 -21.09
CA ILE A 801 36.63 -1.65 -21.10
C ILE A 801 36.43 -0.13 -21.22
N ASP A 802 35.43 0.33 -21.97
CA ASP A 802 35.07 1.75 -22.08
C ASP A 802 33.54 1.93 -22.17
N PHE A 803 32.95 2.49 -21.12
CA PHE A 803 31.50 2.72 -21.00
C PHE A 803 30.98 3.72 -22.02
N PHE A 804 31.73 4.81 -22.23
CA PHE A 804 31.29 5.93 -23.05
C PHE A 804 31.34 5.54 -24.54
N GLU A 805 32.39 4.84 -24.96
CA GLU A 805 32.49 4.30 -26.32
C GLU A 805 31.41 3.24 -26.58
N SER A 806 31.16 2.35 -25.62
CA SER A 806 30.09 1.34 -25.72
C SER A 806 28.71 1.99 -25.85
N CYS A 807 28.44 3.04 -25.07
CA CYS A 807 27.21 3.81 -25.16
C CYS A 807 27.04 4.51 -26.51
N LEU A 808 28.11 5.12 -27.03
CA LEU A 808 28.10 5.78 -28.34
C LEU A 808 27.77 4.81 -29.48
N HIS A 809 28.21 3.56 -29.38
CA HIS A 809 27.92 2.53 -30.38
C HIS A 809 26.52 1.93 -30.22
N ASN A 810 26.07 1.69 -28.99
CA ASN A 810 24.84 0.95 -28.71
C ASN A 810 23.59 1.84 -28.66
N ALA A 811 23.71 3.11 -28.26
CA ALA A 811 22.56 4.01 -28.17
C ALA A 811 21.83 4.19 -29.52
N PRO A 812 22.49 4.35 -30.69
CA PRO A 812 21.80 4.42 -31.99
C PRO A 812 21.03 3.14 -32.36
N LEU A 813 21.37 2.00 -31.77
CA LEU A 813 20.73 0.71 -32.03
C LEU A 813 19.54 0.44 -31.09
N ALA A 814 19.56 1.04 -29.90
CA ALA A 814 18.62 0.74 -28.82
C ALA A 814 17.69 1.90 -28.44
N VAL A 815 18.03 3.15 -28.77
CA VAL A 815 17.27 4.36 -28.43
C VAL A 815 16.45 4.84 -29.63
N HIS A 816 15.24 5.32 -29.37
CA HIS A 816 14.38 5.92 -30.40
C HIS A 816 15.04 7.17 -31.01
N GLU A 817 14.91 7.36 -32.33
CA GLU A 817 15.58 8.41 -33.09
C GLU A 817 15.40 9.82 -32.49
N ASP A 818 14.17 10.20 -32.13
CA ASP A 818 13.86 11.50 -31.50
C ASP A 818 14.57 11.76 -30.15
N ASP A 819 14.89 10.70 -29.41
CA ASP A 819 15.48 10.80 -28.07
C ASP A 819 17.01 10.61 -28.10
N LEU A 820 17.57 10.25 -29.27
CA LEU A 820 18.95 9.86 -29.44
C LEU A 820 19.92 11.01 -29.11
N ASP A 821 19.68 12.20 -29.63
CA ASP A 821 20.55 13.36 -29.38
C ASP A 821 20.64 13.71 -27.89
N LYS A 822 19.51 13.61 -27.18
CA LYS A 822 19.43 13.86 -25.73
C LYS A 822 20.20 12.82 -24.93
N VAL A 823 20.06 11.54 -25.29
CA VAL A 823 20.76 10.44 -24.62
C VAL A 823 22.25 10.51 -24.91
N LEU A 824 22.66 10.76 -26.16
CA LEU A 824 24.07 10.93 -26.52
C LEU A 824 24.71 12.16 -25.87
N TYR A 825 23.93 13.24 -25.67
CA TYR A 825 24.40 14.41 -24.94
C TYR A 825 24.78 14.06 -23.49
N VAL A 826 23.91 13.32 -22.79
CA VAL A 826 24.11 12.92 -21.39
C VAL A 826 25.15 11.81 -21.24
N LEU A 827 25.24 10.90 -22.22
CA LEU A 827 26.26 9.85 -22.26
C LEU A 827 27.60 10.36 -22.82
N ASN A 828 27.74 11.65 -23.12
CA ASN A 828 29.03 12.25 -23.38
C ASN A 828 29.72 12.60 -22.04
N LYS A 829 30.94 12.09 -21.83
CA LYS A 829 31.66 12.23 -20.56
C LYS A 829 31.82 13.67 -20.08
N GLU A 830 32.14 14.62 -20.96
CA GLU A 830 32.35 16.02 -20.57
C GLU A 830 31.04 16.69 -20.15
N ASN A 831 29.96 16.45 -20.89
CA ASN A 831 28.63 16.97 -20.56
C ASN A 831 28.08 16.34 -19.28
N MET A 832 28.25 15.03 -19.10
CA MET A 832 27.84 14.29 -17.91
C MET A 832 28.50 14.87 -16.65
N LEU A 833 29.82 15.06 -16.68
CA LEU A 833 30.56 15.64 -15.55
C LEU A 833 30.10 17.07 -15.25
N LYS A 834 29.84 17.86 -16.30
CA LYS A 834 29.32 19.22 -16.14
C LYS A 834 27.95 19.22 -15.45
N GLU A 835 26.99 18.44 -15.93
CA GLU A 835 25.66 18.38 -15.32
C GLU A 835 25.67 17.82 -13.90
N LEU A 836 26.51 16.81 -13.62
CA LEU A 836 26.66 16.25 -12.27
C LEU A 836 27.25 17.29 -11.30
N SER A 837 28.19 18.12 -11.76
CA SER A 837 28.77 19.18 -10.92
C SER A 837 27.77 20.29 -10.56
N GLU A 838 26.78 20.54 -11.43
CA GLU A 838 25.75 21.57 -11.21
C GLU A 838 24.56 21.03 -10.39
N ASN A 839 24.15 19.78 -10.61
CA ASN A 839 22.87 19.25 -10.11
C ASN A 839 22.99 18.04 -9.14
N GLY A 840 24.20 17.48 -8.95
CA GLY A 840 24.46 16.32 -8.07
C GLY A 840 23.94 14.97 -8.57
N SER A 841 22.97 14.95 -9.48
CA SER A 841 22.51 13.76 -10.19
C SER A 841 21.90 14.16 -11.54
N ILE A 842 21.88 13.21 -12.48
CA ILE A 842 21.22 13.36 -13.78
C ILE A 842 20.05 12.38 -13.84
N SER A 843 18.90 12.79 -14.35
CA SER A 843 17.80 11.90 -14.66
C SER A 843 17.23 12.22 -16.04
N VAL A 844 17.17 11.20 -16.89
CA VAL A 844 16.79 11.33 -18.29
C VAL A 844 15.77 10.27 -18.63
N THR A 845 14.57 10.71 -18.98
CA THR A 845 13.57 9.86 -19.62
C THR A 845 13.79 9.81 -21.13
N TYR A 846 13.77 8.60 -21.70
CA TYR A 846 13.95 8.30 -23.12
C TYR A 846 13.24 6.99 -23.50
N ARG A 847 13.07 6.73 -24.80
CA ARG A 847 12.44 5.50 -25.32
C ARG A 847 13.48 4.51 -25.81
N LEU A 848 13.38 3.26 -25.34
CA LEU A 848 14.10 2.10 -25.85
C LEU A 848 13.28 1.40 -26.94
N VAL A 849 13.92 0.98 -28.03
CA VAL A 849 13.30 0.25 -29.14
C VAL A 849 13.76 -1.20 -29.11
N ASN A 850 12.83 -2.13 -28.86
CA ASN A 850 13.10 -3.57 -28.93
C ASN A 850 11.99 -4.28 -29.71
N GLY A 851 12.33 -5.03 -30.75
CA GLY A 851 11.37 -5.80 -31.57
C GLY A 851 10.26 -4.97 -32.23
N GLY A 852 10.49 -3.69 -32.50
CA GLY A 852 9.50 -2.78 -33.13
C GLY A 852 8.51 -2.12 -32.16
N LYS A 853 8.66 -2.28 -30.85
CA LYS A 853 7.88 -1.56 -29.82
C LYS A 853 8.79 -0.64 -29.01
N SER A 854 8.31 0.58 -28.75
CA SER A 854 9.00 1.54 -27.90
C SER A 854 8.53 1.42 -26.44
N VAL A 855 9.48 1.39 -25.52
CA VAL A 855 9.27 1.32 -24.06
C VAL A 855 9.94 2.52 -23.42
N TYR A 856 9.24 3.25 -22.54
CA TYR A 856 9.86 4.36 -21.81
C TYR A 856 10.77 3.86 -20.69
N ALA A 857 11.99 4.38 -20.66
CA ALA A 857 12.99 4.12 -19.64
C ALA A 857 13.41 5.44 -18.96
N ASN A 858 13.80 5.35 -17.70
CA ASN A 858 14.51 6.42 -16.99
C ASN A 858 15.96 6.00 -16.77
N MET A 859 16.91 6.81 -17.23
CA MET A 859 18.32 6.70 -16.86
C MET A 859 18.62 7.70 -15.77
N LYS A 860 19.08 7.21 -14.63
CA LYS A 860 19.53 8.02 -13.49
C LYS A 860 21.02 7.83 -13.29
N ILE A 861 21.76 8.92 -13.26
CA ILE A 861 23.22 8.93 -13.08
C ILE A 861 23.54 9.68 -11.79
N ILE A 862 24.35 9.07 -10.95
CA ILE A 862 24.76 9.66 -9.67
C ILE A 862 26.28 9.63 -9.60
N LEU A 863 26.88 10.77 -9.28
CA LEU A 863 28.31 10.88 -9.01
C LEU A 863 28.60 10.36 -7.62
N MET A 864 29.58 9.47 -7.52
CA MET A 864 30.13 9.01 -6.25
C MET A 864 31.58 9.44 -6.17
N GLU A 865 31.87 10.26 -5.17
CA GLU A 865 33.22 10.67 -4.82
C GLU A 865 33.65 9.87 -3.60
N ASP A 866 34.76 9.15 -3.72
CA ASP A 866 35.40 8.53 -2.56
C ASP A 866 36.30 9.57 -1.88
N PRO A 867 35.94 10.04 -0.67
CA PRO A 867 36.68 11.09 0.02
C PRO A 867 38.08 10.65 0.48
N GLU A 868 38.44 9.36 0.43
CA GLU A 868 39.78 8.88 0.79
C GLU A 868 40.70 8.64 -0.42
N THR A 869 40.15 8.43 -1.62
CA THR A 869 40.93 8.06 -2.82
C THR A 869 40.89 9.05 -3.96
N GLU A 870 40.08 10.10 -3.87
CA GLU A 870 39.85 11.11 -4.92
C GLU A 870 39.39 10.51 -6.27
N SER A 871 39.10 9.21 -6.31
CA SER A 871 38.63 8.51 -7.51
C SER A 871 37.16 8.79 -7.72
N ARG A 872 36.80 9.11 -8.97
CA ARG A 872 35.43 9.50 -9.32
C ARG A 872 34.73 8.35 -10.02
N HIS A 873 33.58 7.96 -9.50
CA HIS A 873 32.75 6.91 -10.07
C HIS A 873 31.36 7.45 -10.37
N VAL A 874 30.68 6.84 -11.34
CA VAL A 874 29.26 7.09 -11.55
C VAL A 874 28.49 5.79 -11.52
N VAL A 875 27.32 5.84 -10.89
CA VAL A 875 26.31 4.77 -10.98
C VAL A 875 25.25 5.22 -11.98
N VAL A 876 25.02 4.42 -13.01
CA VAL A 876 24.01 4.66 -14.04
C VAL A 876 22.94 3.58 -13.89
N GLY A 877 21.77 3.91 -13.35
CA GLY A 877 20.63 3.01 -13.28
C GLY A 877 19.63 3.28 -14.40
N VAL A 878 19.20 2.24 -15.12
CA VAL A 878 18.16 2.31 -16.16
C VAL A 878 16.93 1.54 -15.69
N SER A 879 15.81 2.22 -15.46
CA SER A 879 14.55 1.60 -14.99
C SER A 879 13.42 1.69 -16.01
N ASN A 880 12.49 0.72 -15.96
CA ASN A 880 11.29 0.72 -16.79
C ASN A 880 10.23 1.65 -16.20
N ILE A 881 9.88 2.72 -16.92
CA ILE A 881 8.83 3.66 -16.52
C ILE A 881 7.65 3.68 -17.49
N ASP A 882 7.55 2.71 -18.39
CA ASP A 882 6.55 2.66 -19.46
C ASP A 882 5.11 2.69 -18.92
N ALA A 883 4.86 1.96 -17.82
CA ALA A 883 3.55 1.99 -17.15
C ALA A 883 3.22 3.36 -16.54
N GLN A 884 4.22 4.07 -16.00
CA GLN A 884 4.05 5.38 -15.39
C GLN A 884 3.87 6.48 -16.46
N ILE A 885 4.76 6.54 -17.46
CA ILE A 885 4.70 7.54 -18.52
C ILE A 885 3.45 7.37 -19.37
N ARG A 886 3.02 6.15 -19.69
CA ARG A 886 1.75 5.95 -20.43
C ARG A 886 0.54 6.38 -19.60
N ARG A 887 0.62 6.36 -18.27
CA ARG A 887 -0.41 6.89 -17.37
C ARG A 887 -0.41 8.41 -17.36
N GLU A 888 0.77 9.02 -17.33
CA GLU A 888 0.96 10.47 -17.37
C GLU A 888 0.65 11.07 -18.74
N GLN A 889 1.00 10.40 -19.85
CA GLN A 889 0.64 10.81 -21.21
C GLN A 889 -0.87 10.73 -21.43
N LYS A 890 -1.54 9.66 -20.97
CA LYS A 890 -3.00 9.61 -20.97
C LYS A 890 -3.62 10.75 -20.16
N PHE A 891 -2.97 11.14 -19.06
CA PHE A 891 -3.41 12.26 -18.22
C PHE A 891 -3.14 13.63 -18.87
N ALA A 892 -2.00 13.81 -19.53
CA ALA A 892 -1.58 15.02 -20.21
C ALA A 892 -2.35 15.23 -21.54
N GLU A 893 -2.61 14.17 -22.30
CA GLU A 893 -3.49 14.18 -23.47
C GLU A 893 -4.91 14.56 -23.05
N ALA A 894 -5.43 14.00 -21.96
CA ALA A 894 -6.72 14.41 -21.40
C ALA A 894 -6.74 15.89 -20.99
N GLN A 895 -5.65 16.43 -20.42
CA GLN A 895 -5.53 17.85 -20.11
C GLN A 895 -5.37 18.75 -21.34
N ALA A 896 -4.64 18.31 -22.37
CA ALA A 896 -4.42 19.04 -23.60
C ALA A 896 -5.70 19.10 -24.45
N LEU A 897 -6.47 18.00 -24.51
CA LEU A 897 -7.77 17.93 -25.16
C LEU A 897 -8.79 18.87 -24.47
N ALA A 898 -8.76 18.92 -23.12
CA ALA A 898 -9.56 19.86 -22.34
C ALA A 898 -9.18 21.33 -22.59
N LYS A 899 -7.89 21.65 -22.75
CA LYS A 899 -7.41 23.00 -23.10
C LYS A 899 -7.77 23.40 -24.55
N GLN A 900 -7.69 22.47 -25.51
CA GLN A 900 -8.07 22.72 -26.91
C GLN A 900 -9.58 22.95 -27.09
N ASN A 901 -10.42 22.21 -26.35
CA ASN A 901 -11.86 22.40 -26.37
C ASN A 901 -12.30 23.68 -25.64
N GLY A 902 -11.55 24.15 -24.64
CA GLY A 902 -11.75 25.47 -24.02
C GLY A 902 -11.34 26.65 -24.91
N ALA A 903 -10.30 26.51 -25.73
CA ALA A 903 -9.83 27.56 -26.64
C ALA A 903 -10.73 27.76 -27.88
N LYS A 904 -11.51 26.75 -28.30
CA LYS A 904 -12.45 26.89 -29.43
C LYS A 904 -13.73 27.67 -29.11
N HIS A 905 -14.04 27.96 -27.85
CA HIS A 905 -15.20 28.76 -27.45
C HIS A 905 -14.89 30.24 -27.16
N THR A 906 -13.66 30.70 -27.39
CA THR A 906 -13.27 32.12 -27.23
C THR A 906 -12.90 32.81 -28.54
N GLY A 907 -13.16 32.16 -29.69
CA GLY A 907 -12.94 32.72 -31.02
C GLY A 907 -14.01 32.29 -32.02
N ALA A 908 -15.28 32.57 -31.71
CA ALA A 908 -16.41 32.61 -32.66
C ALA A 908 -17.46 33.61 -32.16
#